data_AF-A0A947N5V5-F1
#
_entry.id   AF-A0A947N5V5-F1
#
_cell.length_a   1.000
_cell.length_b   1.000
_cell.length_c   1.000
_cell.angle_alpha   90.00
_cell.angle_beta   90.00
_cell.angle_gamma   90.00
#
_symmetry.space_group_name_H-M   'P 1'
#
loop_
_entity.id
_entity.type
_entity.pdbx_description
1 polymer ?
#
loop_
_entity_poly.entity_id
_entity_poly.type
_entity_poly.pdbx_seq_one_letter_code
_entity_poly.pdbx_strand_id
1 'polypeptide(L)'
;DELQQRGSFAGKALTPLQLKANFRSSPDLVNWVNDCFKILFTDRGRHYEAALPQRENAGEVCIHPQVLGQKVDAKLSAGQAEAREIVALIQQVQAKDVVSGASSSVAILVRNRGHLKHIVPALKAANLHFSGQDIDSLSATPAVMDFMALLRALWHEADNVAWASLVRAPFVGLSWDDLLLLREPGGLLRDAIMSSDVCALLSQDGQRALTHLRDTVTWIEICPQSRDLRWALRSAWHLLGGPACIEPHQQGDIDRVLALLDEYAPAGLLEDIRTLERALERLYAVPPSSNIELMTIHKSKGLEFDVVILPGTGASGRNADRDLLAWQRLRGHMIFAPKPQRSGADHAAEKLYRYMSDTQARALDEEIDRLIYVALTRAKRALHVFGVAQMNSKGDVAATSGSVLHRLWASVGDAFERAEVIEDSDLVAPLRVPMAPRLRNLHIASQPVWQVPKPPESPLQRAQRQTENAVLEDNIEDRAVGIVFHELMERLGRRNDREQWVLDNDRLQRGVTQRLRHHCHPEPGLDDSVNRVMTLVTNTLACEKGQWILASYQWQASEQTIRRMIGGQWQTLILDRVFIDQDRCWIVDYKTAQAKGNKQRFFDEQADRYRTKMRIYQQALHATGVECAITTALYFPAHQYLLVLDET
;
A
#
# COMPACT_ATOMS: atom_id res chain seq x y z
N ASP A 1 10.24 35.59 -0.55
CA ASP A 1 11.07 36.70 -0.04
C ASP A 1 11.94 37.34 -1.12
N GLU A 2 12.88 36.63 -1.75
CA GLU A 2 13.79 37.25 -2.73
C GLU A 2 13.08 37.84 -3.96
N LEU A 3 12.04 37.16 -4.48
CA LEU A 3 11.19 37.67 -5.57
C LEU A 3 10.32 38.87 -5.15
N GLN A 4 9.87 38.88 -3.89
CA GLN A 4 9.04 39.93 -3.34
C GLN A 4 9.87 41.20 -3.06
N GLN A 5 11.12 41.03 -2.58
CA GLN A 5 12.10 42.10 -2.41
C GLN A 5 12.59 42.65 -3.75
N ARG A 6 12.83 41.79 -4.76
CA ARG A 6 13.25 42.23 -6.09
C ARG A 6 12.12 42.87 -6.91
N GLY A 7 10.85 42.65 -6.52
CA GLY A 7 9.67 43.13 -7.24
C GLY A 7 9.63 42.71 -8.71
N SER A 8 10.46 41.73 -9.10
CA SER A 8 10.70 41.36 -10.48
C SER A 8 11.22 39.93 -10.59
N PHE A 9 10.87 39.26 -11.68
CA PHE A 9 11.35 37.94 -12.04
C PHE A 9 11.67 37.89 -13.53
N ALA A 10 12.89 37.51 -13.88
CA ALA A 10 13.37 37.46 -15.27
C ALA A 10 13.13 38.77 -16.06
N GLY A 11 13.37 39.92 -15.42
CA GLY A 11 13.19 41.24 -16.05
C GLY A 11 11.73 41.71 -16.16
N LYS A 12 10.76 40.91 -15.69
CA LYS A 12 9.35 41.32 -15.61
C LYS A 12 9.03 41.84 -14.22
N ALA A 13 8.42 43.03 -14.14
CA ALA A 13 7.87 43.54 -12.88
C ALA A 13 6.75 42.62 -12.40
N LEU A 14 6.75 42.31 -11.11
CA LEU A 14 5.72 41.51 -10.46
C LEU A 14 4.79 42.44 -9.69
N THR A 15 3.48 42.24 -9.83
CA THR A 15 2.46 42.90 -9.01
C THR A 15 2.00 41.95 -7.92
N PRO A 16 2.32 42.20 -6.64
CA PRO A 16 1.80 41.38 -5.55
C PRO A 16 0.30 41.60 -5.41
N LEU A 17 -0.48 40.52 -5.48
CA LEU A 17 -1.91 40.54 -5.19
C LEU A 17 -2.14 40.02 -3.78
N GLN A 18 -2.96 40.73 -3.02
CA GLN A 18 -3.25 40.42 -1.62
C GLN A 18 -4.72 40.05 -1.47
N LEU A 19 -4.98 38.84 -0.98
CA LEU A 19 -6.33 38.34 -0.73
C LEU A 19 -6.69 38.55 0.74
N LYS A 20 -7.56 39.52 1.01
CA LYS A 20 -7.99 39.85 2.38
C LYS A 20 -9.30 39.18 2.78
N ALA A 21 -10.12 38.78 1.82
CA ALA A 21 -11.44 38.21 2.06
C ALA A 21 -11.35 36.78 2.65
N ASN A 22 -12.01 36.54 3.79
CA ASN A 22 -12.15 35.24 4.44
C ASN A 22 -13.59 34.72 4.25
N PHE A 23 -13.72 33.65 3.47
CA PHE A 23 -14.99 32.96 3.21
C PHE A 23 -15.19 31.69 4.04
N ARG A 24 -14.24 31.37 4.93
CA ARG A 24 -14.22 30.12 5.73
C ARG A 24 -14.94 30.28 7.06
N SER A 25 -14.57 31.31 7.82
CA SER A 25 -14.89 31.43 9.25
C SER A 25 -15.94 32.51 9.48
N SER A 26 -16.71 32.39 10.56
CA SER A 26 -17.65 33.42 10.98
C SER A 26 -16.94 34.74 11.31
N PRO A 27 -17.65 35.89 11.23
CA PRO A 27 -17.11 37.18 11.63
C PRO A 27 -16.50 37.20 13.04
N ASP A 28 -17.16 36.57 14.01
CA ASP A 28 -16.72 36.52 15.41
C ASP A 28 -15.31 35.91 15.54
N LEU A 29 -15.08 34.79 14.86
CA LEU A 29 -13.79 34.11 14.84
C LEU A 29 -12.72 34.94 14.14
N VAL A 30 -13.03 35.49 12.96
CA VAL A 30 -12.06 36.27 12.16
C VAL A 30 -11.63 37.53 12.93
N ASN A 31 -12.58 38.27 13.49
CA ASN A 31 -12.31 39.49 14.22
C ASN A 31 -11.51 39.20 15.50
N TRP A 32 -11.90 38.17 16.27
CA TRP A 32 -11.17 37.80 17.48
C TRP A 32 -9.72 37.37 17.18
N VAL A 33 -9.49 36.59 16.11
CA VAL A 33 -8.13 36.22 15.66
C VAL A 33 -7.37 37.46 15.21
N ASN A 34 -8.00 38.38 14.46
CA ASN A 34 -7.34 39.62 14.05
C ASN A 34 -6.87 40.44 15.25
N ASP A 35 -7.69 40.57 16.28
CA ASP A 35 -7.36 41.32 17.50
C ASP A 35 -6.19 40.68 18.26
N CYS A 36 -6.23 39.35 18.45
CA CYS A 36 -5.15 38.60 19.08
C CYS A 36 -3.81 38.82 18.36
N PHE A 37 -3.81 38.67 17.03
CA PHE A 37 -2.59 38.74 16.24
C PHE A 37 -2.10 40.16 16.00
N LYS A 38 -2.99 41.15 16.00
CA LYS A 38 -2.61 42.56 15.97
C LYS A 38 -1.78 42.92 17.21
N ILE A 39 -2.20 42.51 18.41
CA ILE A 39 -1.43 42.72 19.64
C ILE A 39 -0.11 41.96 19.57
N LEU A 40 -0.17 40.65 19.31
CA LEU A 40 1.01 39.76 19.30
C LEU A 40 2.11 40.22 18.32
N PHE A 41 1.73 40.72 17.15
CA PHE A 41 2.69 41.19 16.14
C PHE A 41 3.18 42.61 16.43
N THR A 42 2.31 43.51 16.92
CA THR A 42 2.69 44.89 17.26
C THR A 42 3.74 44.89 18.38
N ASP A 43 3.55 44.10 19.42
CA ASP A 43 4.50 43.96 20.55
C ASP A 43 5.88 43.46 20.11
N ARG A 44 5.95 42.81 18.94
CA ARG A 44 7.18 42.30 18.34
C ARG A 44 7.74 43.23 17.25
N GLY A 45 7.17 44.42 17.08
CA GLY A 45 7.58 45.39 16.06
C GLY A 45 7.27 44.93 14.63
N ARG A 46 6.22 44.13 14.42
CA ARG A 46 5.85 43.53 13.13
C ARG A 46 4.50 44.03 12.65
N HIS A 47 4.34 44.03 11.32
CA HIS A 47 3.08 44.35 10.67
C HIS A 47 2.18 43.11 10.60
N TYR A 48 0.92 43.26 11.01
CA TYR A 48 -0.13 42.26 10.83
C TYR A 48 -1.21 42.78 9.88
N GLU A 49 -1.62 41.93 8.95
CA GLU A 49 -2.67 42.23 7.98
C GLU A 49 -3.95 41.50 8.35
N ALA A 50 -4.97 42.25 8.75
CA ALA A 50 -6.24 41.71 9.16
C ALA A 50 -7.01 41.11 7.97
N ALA A 51 -7.60 39.94 8.18
CA ALA A 51 -8.54 39.33 7.25
C ALA A 51 -9.93 39.97 7.39
N LEU A 52 -10.67 40.05 6.28
CA LEU A 52 -12.02 40.60 6.23
C LEU A 52 -13.03 39.45 6.16
N PRO A 53 -13.86 39.22 7.19
CA PRO A 53 -14.86 38.18 7.14
C PRO A 53 -15.89 38.47 6.04
N GLN A 54 -16.34 37.42 5.33
CA GLN A 54 -17.36 37.52 4.28
C GLN A 54 -18.60 36.67 4.57
N ARG A 55 -18.62 35.94 5.69
CA ARG A 55 -19.79 35.19 6.13
C ARG A 55 -20.70 36.03 7.02
N GLU A 56 -21.95 35.62 7.13
CA GLU A 56 -22.97 36.27 7.98
C GLU A 56 -23.40 35.40 9.18
N ASN A 57 -22.95 34.15 9.23
CA ASN A 57 -23.31 33.24 10.32
C ASN A 57 -22.60 33.63 11.62
N ALA A 58 -23.33 33.60 12.73
CA ALA A 58 -22.73 33.76 14.06
C ALA A 58 -21.75 32.60 14.34
N GLY A 59 -20.68 32.92 15.07
CA GLY A 59 -19.80 31.93 15.67
C GLY A 59 -19.49 32.26 17.12
N GLU A 60 -18.68 31.42 17.73
CA GLU A 60 -18.34 31.53 19.14
C GLU A 60 -16.86 31.24 19.39
N VAL A 61 -16.23 32.07 20.22
CA VAL A 61 -14.91 31.80 20.79
C VAL A 61 -15.08 31.64 22.29
N CYS A 62 -14.80 30.43 22.79
CA CYS A 62 -14.95 30.08 24.19
C CYS A 62 -13.57 29.81 24.81
N ILE A 63 -13.29 30.49 25.92
CA ILE A 63 -12.09 30.24 26.73
C ILE A 63 -12.50 29.38 27.91
N HIS A 64 -11.77 28.28 28.12
CA HIS A 64 -11.99 27.32 29.20
C HIS A 64 -10.80 27.39 30.16
N PRO A 65 -10.84 28.30 31.16
CA PRO A 65 -9.73 28.52 32.07
C PRO A 65 -9.75 27.54 33.24
N GLN A 66 -8.58 27.03 33.59
CA GLN A 66 -8.30 26.41 34.89
C GLN A 66 -7.16 27.13 35.57
N VAL A 67 -7.30 27.44 36.86
CA VAL A 67 -6.28 28.14 37.64
C VAL A 67 -5.84 27.27 38.81
N LEU A 68 -4.56 26.92 38.85
CA LEU A 68 -3.98 26.20 39.96
C LEU A 68 -3.48 27.16 41.04
N GLY A 69 -3.76 26.85 42.30
CA GLY A 69 -3.23 27.57 43.46
C GLY A 69 -1.69 27.51 43.55
N GLN A 70 -1.13 28.30 44.47
CA GLN A 70 0.31 28.34 44.69
C GLN A 70 0.85 26.97 45.13
N LYS A 71 1.93 26.52 44.48
CA LYS A 71 2.63 25.24 44.77
C LYS A 71 1.77 23.97 44.65
N VAL A 72 0.62 24.04 44.01
CA VAL A 72 -0.21 22.87 43.69
C VAL A 72 0.37 22.17 42.45
N ASP A 73 0.86 20.92 42.57
CA ASP A 73 1.25 20.08 41.43
C ASP A 73 0.08 19.20 40.95
N ALA A 74 -0.98 19.88 40.50
CA ALA A 74 -2.22 19.27 40.00
C ALA A 74 -2.21 19.04 38.49
N LYS A 75 -1.04 18.87 37.85
CA LYS A 75 -0.97 18.71 36.38
C LYS A 75 -1.78 17.52 35.88
N LEU A 76 -1.79 16.43 36.66
CA LEU A 76 -2.54 15.22 36.34
C LEU A 76 -4.05 15.46 36.42
N SER A 77 -4.52 16.04 37.53
CA SER A 77 -5.94 16.33 37.77
C SER A 77 -6.46 17.42 36.83
N ALA A 78 -5.68 18.46 36.54
CA ALA A 78 -6.00 19.48 35.54
C ALA A 78 -6.15 18.88 34.13
N GLY A 79 -5.22 18.02 33.71
CA GLY A 79 -5.33 17.33 32.42
C GLY A 79 -6.56 16.40 32.32
N GLN A 80 -6.96 15.78 33.43
CA GLN A 80 -8.18 14.96 33.48
C GLN A 80 -9.46 15.82 33.51
N ALA A 81 -9.46 16.94 34.22
CA ALA A 81 -10.56 17.90 34.25
C ALA A 81 -10.78 18.51 32.86
N GLU A 82 -9.69 18.94 32.19
CA GLU A 82 -9.71 19.40 30.80
C GLU A 82 -10.31 18.34 29.88
N ALA A 83 -9.87 17.08 29.99
CA ALA A 83 -10.41 15.99 29.18
C ALA A 83 -11.92 15.73 29.41
N ARG A 84 -12.40 15.84 30.66
CA ARG A 84 -13.83 15.69 30.99
C ARG A 84 -14.67 16.81 30.38
N GLU A 85 -14.19 18.04 30.46
CA GLU A 85 -14.89 19.20 29.91
C GLU A 85 -14.93 19.15 28.37
N ILE A 86 -13.85 18.69 27.73
CA ILE A 86 -13.82 18.42 26.28
C ILE A 86 -14.86 17.35 25.89
N VAL A 87 -14.96 16.26 26.65
CA VAL A 87 -15.99 15.23 26.41
C VAL A 87 -17.40 15.82 26.52
N ALA A 88 -17.67 16.60 27.57
CA ALA A 88 -18.97 17.23 27.78
C ALA A 88 -19.32 18.21 26.65
N LEU A 89 -18.36 19.01 26.19
CA LEU A 89 -18.50 19.91 25.06
C LEU A 89 -18.86 19.14 23.78
N ILE A 90 -18.14 18.06 23.48
CA ILE A 90 -18.41 17.24 22.29
C ILE A 90 -19.82 16.63 22.35
N GLN A 91 -20.24 16.13 23.50
CA GLN A 91 -21.60 15.61 23.70
C GLN A 91 -22.67 16.69 23.49
N GLN A 92 -22.41 17.93 23.93
CA GLN A 92 -23.31 19.06 23.66
C GLN A 92 -23.39 19.39 22.17
N VAL A 93 -22.26 19.38 21.45
CA VAL A 93 -22.24 19.59 19.99
C VAL A 93 -23.05 18.49 19.29
N GLN A 94 -22.83 17.22 19.64
CA GLN A 94 -23.59 16.10 19.08
C GLN A 94 -25.09 16.18 19.40
N ALA A 95 -25.47 16.62 20.60
CA ALA A 95 -26.88 16.81 20.97
C ALA A 95 -27.54 17.92 20.14
N LYS A 96 -26.84 19.04 19.91
CA LYS A 96 -27.31 20.13 19.02
C LYS A 96 -27.44 19.66 17.56
N ASP A 97 -26.49 18.85 17.10
CA ASP A 97 -26.49 18.27 15.76
C ASP A 97 -27.68 17.33 15.54
N VAL A 98 -28.00 16.47 16.52
CA VAL A 98 -29.18 15.59 16.47
C VAL A 98 -30.48 16.39 16.33
N VAL A 99 -30.62 17.48 17.08
CA VAL A 99 -31.82 18.34 17.04
C VAL A 99 -31.94 19.09 15.70
N SER A 100 -30.82 19.51 15.14
CA SER A 100 -30.79 20.28 13.88
C SER A 100 -30.70 19.43 12.61
N GLY A 101 -30.48 18.11 12.75
CA GLY A 101 -30.19 17.21 11.62
C GLY A 101 -28.83 17.49 10.96
N ALA A 102 -27.96 18.26 11.61
CA ALA A 102 -26.62 18.56 11.12
C ALA A 102 -25.62 17.47 11.52
N SER A 103 -24.44 17.50 10.91
CA SER A 103 -23.31 16.64 11.28
C SER A 103 -22.06 17.51 11.30
N SER A 104 -21.77 18.12 12.44
CA SER A 104 -20.64 19.04 12.61
C SER A 104 -19.32 18.29 12.69
N SER A 105 -18.33 18.77 11.95
CA SER A 105 -16.95 18.30 12.05
C SER A 105 -16.25 18.93 13.26
N VAL A 106 -15.62 18.12 14.11
CA VAL A 106 -14.95 18.53 15.34
C VAL A 106 -13.48 18.14 15.27
N ALA A 107 -12.57 19.11 15.40
CA ALA A 107 -11.13 18.82 15.48
C ALA A 107 -10.55 19.16 16.86
N ILE A 108 -9.84 18.19 17.45
CA ILE A 108 -9.02 18.39 18.64
C ILE A 108 -7.57 18.58 18.19
N LEU A 109 -7.08 19.83 18.25
CA LEU A 109 -5.77 20.21 17.73
C LEU A 109 -4.74 20.34 18.84
N VAL A 110 -3.78 19.42 18.90
CA VAL A 110 -2.73 19.45 19.92
C VAL A 110 -1.41 20.01 19.38
N ARG A 111 -0.64 20.71 20.22
CA ARG A 111 0.74 21.12 19.89
C ARG A 111 1.68 19.90 19.85
N ASN A 112 1.53 19.00 20.81
CA ASN A 112 2.27 17.74 20.89
C ASN A 112 1.31 16.59 21.30
N ARG A 113 1.66 15.35 20.95
CA ARG A 113 0.81 14.18 21.23
C ARG A 113 0.69 13.86 22.72
N GLY A 114 1.61 14.35 23.56
CA GLY A 114 1.54 14.17 25.01
C GLY A 114 0.26 14.73 25.63
N HIS A 115 -0.33 15.76 25.01
CA HIS A 115 -1.60 16.35 25.47
C HIS A 115 -2.79 15.40 25.27
N LEU A 116 -2.69 14.42 24.36
CA LEU A 116 -3.75 13.42 24.13
C LEU A 116 -3.82 12.34 25.21
N LYS A 117 -2.82 12.27 26.10
CA LYS A 117 -2.70 11.23 27.14
C LYS A 117 -3.94 11.12 28.02
N HIS A 118 -4.61 12.24 28.32
CA HIS A 118 -5.82 12.27 29.14
C HIS A 118 -7.10 12.32 28.31
N ILE A 119 -7.05 12.94 27.13
CA ILE A 119 -8.20 13.13 26.24
C ILE A 119 -8.64 11.80 25.61
N VAL A 120 -7.70 11.01 25.07
CA VAL A 120 -8.03 9.74 24.40
C VAL A 120 -8.73 8.75 25.34
N PRO A 121 -8.23 8.48 26.56
CA PRO A 121 -8.94 7.65 27.53
C PRO A 121 -10.34 8.18 27.88
N ALA A 122 -10.51 9.50 28.02
CA ALA A 122 -11.80 10.10 28.36
C ALA A 122 -12.82 9.94 27.22
N LEU A 123 -12.41 10.15 25.96
CA LEU A 123 -13.25 9.90 24.79
C LEU A 123 -13.66 8.43 24.70
N LYS A 124 -12.70 7.50 24.87
CA LYS A 124 -12.96 6.05 24.87
C LYS A 124 -13.94 5.67 25.99
N ALA A 125 -13.76 6.18 27.21
CA ALA A 125 -14.65 5.91 28.34
C ALA A 125 -16.08 6.44 28.14
N ALA A 126 -16.23 7.52 27.39
CA ALA A 126 -17.52 8.10 27.02
C ALA A 126 -18.16 7.46 25.77
N ASN A 127 -17.56 6.41 25.19
CA ASN A 127 -17.96 5.77 23.94
C ASN A 127 -18.08 6.75 22.75
N LEU A 128 -17.24 7.80 22.73
CA LEU A 128 -17.16 8.74 21.63
C LEU A 128 -16.21 8.17 20.57
N HIS A 129 -16.74 7.90 19.38
CA HIS A 129 -15.93 7.48 18.23
C HIS A 129 -15.10 8.67 17.74
N PHE A 130 -13.81 8.46 17.51
CA PHE A 130 -12.93 9.49 16.96
C PHE A 130 -11.98 8.89 15.93
N SER A 131 -11.55 9.73 15.01
CA SER A 131 -10.50 9.46 14.05
C SER A 131 -9.22 10.15 14.49
N GLY A 132 -8.10 9.50 14.24
CA GLY A 132 -6.82 9.96 14.72
C GLY A 132 -5.70 9.53 13.80
N GLN A 133 -5.12 10.48 13.07
CA GLN A 133 -3.90 10.17 12.33
C GLN A 133 -2.72 10.14 13.28
N ASP A 134 -2.06 8.99 13.34
CA ASP A 134 -0.85 8.74 14.12
C ASP A 134 -1.02 8.72 15.64
N ILE A 135 -2.17 8.27 16.14
CA ILE A 135 -2.44 8.20 17.59
C ILE A 135 -2.02 6.86 18.16
N ASP A 136 -2.67 5.79 17.73
CA ASP A 136 -2.39 4.44 18.19
C ASP A 136 -1.30 3.82 17.31
N SER A 137 -0.17 3.46 17.92
CA SER A 137 0.90 2.71 17.26
C SER A 137 0.30 1.45 16.65
N LEU A 138 0.62 1.17 15.39
CA LEU A 138 0.11 -0.02 14.71
C LEU A 138 0.45 -1.29 15.50
N SER A 139 1.67 -1.35 16.05
CA SER A 139 2.17 -2.44 16.90
C SER A 139 1.40 -2.65 18.20
N ALA A 140 0.67 -1.65 18.68
CA ALA A 140 -0.08 -1.70 19.93
C ALA A 140 -1.55 -2.10 19.73
N THR A 141 -2.01 -2.23 18.48
CA THR A 141 -3.38 -2.66 18.20
C THR A 141 -3.55 -4.15 18.51
N PRO A 142 -4.65 -4.59 19.15
CA PRO A 142 -4.85 -6.01 19.47
C PRO A 142 -4.76 -6.94 18.26
N ALA A 143 -5.38 -6.57 17.14
CA ALA A 143 -5.35 -7.34 15.90
C ALA A 143 -3.91 -7.56 15.39
N VAL A 144 -3.08 -6.51 15.38
CA VAL A 144 -1.69 -6.62 14.96
C VAL A 144 -0.83 -7.36 15.98
N MET A 145 -1.07 -7.20 17.29
CA MET A 145 -0.36 -7.98 18.31
C MET A 145 -0.58 -9.48 18.13
N ASP A 146 -1.83 -9.90 17.91
CA ASP A 146 -2.16 -11.31 17.70
C ASP A 146 -1.60 -11.82 16.35
N PHE A 147 -1.64 -11.00 15.30
CA PHE A 147 -1.04 -11.32 14.00
C PHE A 147 0.49 -11.41 14.06
N MET A 148 1.15 -10.54 14.82
CA MET A 148 2.59 -10.58 15.08
C MET A 148 2.99 -11.78 15.94
N ALA A 149 2.13 -12.21 16.88
CA ALA A 149 2.36 -13.45 17.63
C ALA A 149 2.35 -14.67 16.70
N LEU A 150 1.42 -14.72 15.74
CA LEU A 150 1.42 -15.75 14.69
C LEU A 150 2.69 -15.70 13.82
N LEU A 151 3.11 -14.51 13.37
CA LEU A 151 4.36 -14.34 12.62
C LEU A 151 5.57 -14.86 13.40
N ARG A 152 5.70 -14.46 14.68
CA ARG A 152 6.81 -14.88 15.54
C ARG A 152 6.83 -16.40 15.75
N ALA A 153 5.66 -17.01 15.98
CA ALA A 153 5.53 -18.45 16.16
C ALA A 153 5.96 -19.23 14.90
N LEU A 154 5.59 -18.75 13.71
CA LEU A 154 6.00 -19.34 12.43
C LEU A 154 7.47 -19.10 12.10
N TRP A 155 8.02 -17.96 12.51
CA TRP A 155 9.42 -17.59 12.26
C TRP A 155 10.40 -18.30 13.19
N HIS A 156 10.04 -18.51 14.46
CA HIS A 156 10.92 -19.07 15.48
C HIS A 156 10.18 -20.06 16.38
N GLU A 157 10.36 -21.35 16.10
CA GLU A 157 9.66 -22.45 16.78
C GLU A 157 9.85 -22.48 18.30
N ALA A 158 11.01 -22.03 18.81
CA ALA A 158 11.31 -22.00 20.24
C ALA A 158 10.82 -20.72 20.96
N ASP A 159 10.06 -19.85 20.29
CA ASP A 159 9.50 -18.65 20.91
C ASP A 159 8.23 -18.98 21.73
N ASN A 160 8.44 -19.48 22.95
CA ASN A 160 7.34 -19.88 23.85
C ASN A 160 6.37 -18.72 24.16
N VAL A 161 6.84 -17.47 24.12
CA VAL A 161 5.97 -16.30 24.36
C VAL A 161 5.04 -16.10 23.18
N ALA A 162 5.55 -16.17 21.96
CA ALA A 162 4.74 -16.07 20.75
C ALA A 162 3.71 -17.21 20.65
N TRP A 163 4.11 -18.45 20.93
CA TRP A 163 3.19 -19.59 20.96
C TRP A 163 2.10 -19.45 22.02
N ALA A 164 2.45 -18.99 23.23
CA ALA A 164 1.48 -18.74 24.29
C ALA A 164 0.49 -17.62 23.93
N SER A 165 0.98 -16.54 23.30
CA SER A 165 0.13 -15.47 22.77
C SER A 165 -0.78 -15.96 21.65
N LEU A 166 -0.26 -16.77 20.72
CA LEU A 166 -0.99 -17.33 19.59
C LEU A 166 -2.15 -18.22 20.04
N VAL A 167 -1.93 -19.17 20.97
CA VAL A 167 -3.01 -20.06 21.43
C VAL A 167 -4.10 -19.32 22.21
N ARG A 168 -3.77 -18.16 22.80
CA ARG A 168 -4.74 -17.26 23.45
C ARG A 168 -5.41 -16.28 22.49
N ALA A 169 -4.92 -16.15 21.26
CA ALA A 169 -5.48 -15.24 20.28
C ALA A 169 -6.93 -15.65 19.92
N PRO A 170 -7.81 -14.70 19.53
CA PRO A 170 -9.23 -14.97 19.33
C PRO A 170 -9.57 -16.08 18.30
N PHE A 171 -8.69 -16.30 17.33
CA PHE A 171 -8.83 -17.30 16.27
C PHE A 171 -8.28 -18.69 16.66
N VAL A 172 -7.69 -18.85 17.85
CA VAL A 172 -7.39 -20.16 18.46
C VAL A 172 -8.23 -20.37 19.71
N GLY A 173 -8.22 -19.41 20.64
CA GLY A 173 -9.17 -19.34 21.74
C GLY A 173 -8.94 -20.33 22.89
N LEU A 174 -7.73 -20.83 23.10
CA LEU A 174 -7.41 -21.76 24.19
C LEU A 174 -7.65 -21.11 25.57
N SER A 175 -8.21 -21.83 26.53
CA SER A 175 -8.43 -21.30 27.89
C SER A 175 -7.12 -21.14 28.67
N TRP A 176 -7.15 -20.39 29.78
CA TRP A 176 -5.99 -20.29 30.67
C TRP A 176 -5.68 -21.63 31.36
N ASP A 177 -6.71 -22.38 31.75
CA ASP A 177 -6.57 -23.68 32.39
C ASP A 177 -5.92 -24.69 31.43
N ASP A 178 -6.38 -24.73 30.18
CA ASP A 178 -5.80 -25.59 29.15
C ASP A 178 -4.35 -25.19 28.81
N LEU A 179 -4.05 -23.89 28.76
CA LEU A 179 -2.68 -23.41 28.50
C LEU A 179 -1.71 -23.84 29.61
N LEU A 180 -2.15 -23.90 30.87
CA LEU A 180 -1.31 -24.37 31.97
C LEU A 180 -0.98 -25.86 31.85
N LEU A 181 -1.88 -26.67 31.28
CA LEU A 181 -1.66 -28.09 31.02
C LEU A 181 -0.62 -28.33 29.91
N LEU A 182 -0.46 -27.39 28.97
CA LEU A 182 0.57 -27.47 27.93
C LEU A 182 1.98 -27.17 28.44
N ARG A 183 2.12 -26.65 29.66
CA ARG A 183 3.39 -26.11 30.15
C ARG A 183 4.20 -27.16 30.89
N GLU A 184 5.16 -27.75 30.18
CA GLU A 184 6.20 -28.57 30.80
C GLU A 184 7.47 -27.75 31.13
N PRO A 185 8.04 -27.87 32.35
CA PRO A 185 9.30 -27.20 32.68
C PRO A 185 10.44 -27.65 31.77
N GLY A 186 11.00 -26.72 30.99
CA GLY A 186 12.16 -26.96 30.12
C GLY A 186 11.84 -27.46 28.71
N GLY A 187 10.57 -27.74 28.38
CA GLY A 187 10.12 -28.11 27.04
C GLY A 187 9.78 -26.89 26.16
N LEU A 188 9.73 -27.11 24.84
CA LEU A 188 9.17 -26.13 23.91
C LEU A 188 7.64 -26.23 23.92
N LEU A 189 6.97 -25.09 24.01
CA LEU A 189 5.51 -25.04 24.01
C LEU A 189 4.93 -25.55 22.67
N ARG A 190 5.65 -25.34 21.57
CA ARG A 190 5.29 -25.89 20.25
C ARG A 190 5.18 -27.41 20.29
N ASP A 191 6.14 -28.11 20.90
CA ASP A 191 6.13 -29.58 20.95
C ASP A 191 4.90 -30.10 21.72
N ALA A 192 4.55 -29.44 22.83
CA ALA A 192 3.34 -29.74 23.58
C ALA A 192 2.06 -29.48 22.77
N ILE A 193 2.01 -28.39 21.99
CA ILE A 193 0.89 -28.07 21.09
C ILE A 193 0.74 -29.12 19.97
N MET A 194 1.86 -29.59 19.43
CA MET A 194 1.86 -30.57 18.32
C MET A 194 1.63 -32.01 18.80
N SER A 195 1.82 -32.30 20.10
CA SER A 195 1.61 -33.61 20.70
C SER A 195 0.12 -34.00 20.79
N SER A 196 -0.24 -35.15 20.22
CA SER A 196 -1.59 -35.72 20.36
C SER A 196 -1.94 -36.11 21.79
N ASP A 197 -0.94 -36.57 22.54
CA ASP A 197 -1.14 -37.11 23.89
C ASP A 197 -1.47 -36.00 24.89
N VAL A 198 -0.77 -34.86 24.76
CA VAL A 198 -1.03 -33.66 25.58
C VAL A 198 -2.39 -33.06 25.20
N CYS A 199 -2.72 -33.01 23.91
CA CYS A 199 -4.01 -32.50 23.45
C CYS A 199 -5.20 -33.28 24.06
N ALA A 200 -5.06 -34.60 24.24
CA ALA A 200 -6.11 -35.44 24.85
C ALA A 200 -6.42 -35.09 26.33
N LEU A 201 -5.54 -34.39 27.02
CA LEU A 201 -5.71 -33.97 28.41
C LEU A 201 -6.50 -32.66 28.56
N LEU A 202 -6.74 -31.94 27.45
CA LEU A 202 -7.40 -30.64 27.45
C LEU A 202 -8.92 -30.76 27.51
N SER A 203 -9.58 -29.64 27.80
CA SER A 203 -11.02 -29.49 27.66
C SER A 203 -11.49 -29.80 26.22
N GLN A 204 -12.78 -30.09 26.02
CA GLN A 204 -13.31 -30.36 24.68
C GLN A 204 -13.09 -29.18 23.70
N ASP A 205 -13.19 -27.95 24.20
CA ASP A 205 -12.94 -26.75 23.39
C ASP A 205 -11.44 -26.57 23.13
N GLY A 206 -10.58 -26.85 24.12
CA GLY A 206 -9.13 -26.85 23.95
C GLY A 206 -8.64 -27.89 22.94
N GLN A 207 -9.22 -29.09 22.95
CA GLN A 207 -8.96 -30.14 21.96
C GLN A 207 -9.31 -29.68 20.54
N ARG A 208 -10.46 -29.04 20.35
CA ARG A 208 -10.89 -28.51 19.04
C ARG A 208 -9.94 -27.40 18.57
N ALA A 209 -9.63 -26.45 19.45
CA ALA A 209 -8.74 -25.33 19.16
C ALA A 209 -7.35 -25.80 18.72
N LEU A 210 -6.72 -26.70 19.50
CA LEU A 210 -5.39 -27.20 19.17
C LEU A 210 -5.37 -28.15 18.00
N THR A 211 -6.41 -28.97 17.81
CA THR A 211 -6.51 -29.80 16.60
C THR A 211 -6.54 -28.93 15.36
N HIS A 212 -7.35 -27.87 15.35
CA HIS A 212 -7.41 -26.93 14.23
C HIS A 212 -6.06 -26.21 13.99
N LEU A 213 -5.40 -25.77 15.07
CA LEU A 213 -4.08 -25.14 14.98
C LEU A 213 -3.03 -26.10 14.43
N ARG A 214 -2.95 -27.33 14.98
CA ARG A 214 -2.01 -28.36 14.56
C ARG A 214 -2.22 -28.75 13.10
N ASP A 215 -3.46 -28.97 12.69
CA ASP A 215 -3.78 -29.33 11.31
C ASP A 215 -3.37 -28.20 10.34
N THR A 216 -3.58 -26.94 10.74
CA THR A 216 -3.14 -25.77 9.97
C THR A 216 -1.62 -25.69 9.85
N VAL A 217 -0.90 -25.81 10.98
CA VAL A 217 0.58 -25.74 11.01
C VAL A 217 1.18 -26.89 10.20
N THR A 218 0.68 -28.11 10.40
CA THR A 218 1.13 -29.30 9.66
C THR A 218 0.90 -29.15 8.17
N TRP A 219 -0.27 -28.63 7.77
CA TRP A 219 -0.59 -28.38 6.37
C TRP A 219 0.33 -27.32 5.74
N ILE A 220 0.68 -26.26 6.48
CA ILE A 220 1.64 -25.26 6.00
C ILE A 220 3.01 -25.90 5.81
N GLU A 221 3.51 -26.65 6.79
CA GLU A 221 4.86 -27.25 6.75
C GLU A 221 5.08 -28.17 5.56
N ILE A 222 4.05 -28.90 5.12
CA ILE A 222 4.14 -29.78 3.94
C ILE A 222 4.04 -29.03 2.60
N CYS A 223 3.59 -27.77 2.57
CA CYS A 223 3.49 -26.99 1.34
C CYS A 223 4.86 -26.45 0.91
N PRO A 224 5.29 -26.60 -0.35
CA PRO A 224 6.57 -26.06 -0.83
C PRO A 224 6.71 -24.53 -0.66
N GLN A 225 5.59 -23.81 -0.67
CA GLN A 225 5.50 -22.36 -0.50
C GLN A 225 5.72 -21.90 0.95
N SER A 226 5.78 -22.81 1.92
CA SER A 226 6.01 -22.48 3.34
C SER A 226 7.37 -21.84 3.62
N ARG A 227 8.33 -21.98 2.69
CA ARG A 227 9.61 -21.25 2.71
C ARG A 227 9.42 -19.74 2.60
N ASP A 228 8.29 -19.28 2.07
CA ASP A 228 7.89 -17.88 2.10
C ASP A 228 7.08 -17.60 3.37
N LEU A 229 7.71 -16.91 4.31
CA LEU A 229 7.13 -16.58 5.61
C LEU A 229 5.87 -15.70 5.48
N ARG A 230 5.80 -14.83 4.46
CA ARG A 230 4.60 -14.02 4.23
C ARG A 230 3.45 -14.89 3.75
N TRP A 231 3.74 -15.82 2.84
CA TRP A 231 2.74 -16.79 2.38
C TRP A 231 2.25 -17.65 3.55
N ALA A 232 3.17 -18.21 4.35
CA ALA A 232 2.85 -19.02 5.52
C ALA A 232 1.97 -18.24 6.53
N LEU A 233 2.37 -17.00 6.87
CA LEU A 233 1.63 -16.13 7.78
C LEU A 233 0.21 -15.85 7.28
N ARG A 234 0.09 -15.43 6.02
CA ARG A 234 -1.22 -15.10 5.44
C ARG A 234 -2.11 -16.34 5.37
N SER A 235 -1.57 -17.49 4.97
CA SER A 235 -2.31 -18.75 4.90
C SER A 235 -2.79 -19.20 6.28
N ALA A 236 -1.90 -19.23 7.28
CA ALA A 236 -2.25 -19.55 8.67
C ALA A 236 -3.37 -18.65 9.19
N TRP A 237 -3.23 -17.34 8.98
CA TRP A 237 -4.22 -16.36 9.42
C TRP A 237 -5.62 -16.63 8.86
N HIS A 238 -5.72 -16.97 7.57
CA HIS A 238 -7.01 -17.24 6.93
C HIS A 238 -7.60 -18.60 7.32
N LEU A 239 -6.76 -19.63 7.41
CA LEU A 239 -7.17 -20.99 7.79
C LEU A 239 -7.69 -21.02 9.23
N LEU A 240 -7.00 -20.33 10.16
CA LEU A 240 -7.43 -20.22 11.55
C LEU A 240 -8.66 -19.33 11.74
N GLY A 241 -9.07 -18.57 10.72
CA GLY A 241 -10.24 -17.68 10.80
C GLY A 241 -9.97 -16.31 11.41
N GLY A 242 -8.71 -15.86 11.40
CA GLY A 242 -8.31 -14.54 11.87
C GLY A 242 -9.12 -13.36 11.29
N PRO A 243 -9.45 -13.31 9.98
CA PRO A 243 -10.26 -12.23 9.42
C PRO A 243 -11.65 -12.06 10.06
N ALA A 244 -12.23 -13.13 10.61
CA ALA A 244 -13.52 -13.07 11.31
C ALA A 244 -13.41 -12.50 12.74
N CYS A 245 -12.18 -12.38 13.26
CA CYS A 245 -11.90 -11.91 14.62
C CYS A 245 -11.57 -10.42 14.70
N ILE A 246 -11.53 -9.70 13.58
CA ILE A 246 -11.16 -8.28 13.51
C ILE A 246 -12.29 -7.43 12.95
N GLU A 247 -12.26 -6.13 13.21
CA GLU A 247 -13.18 -5.17 12.61
C GLU A 247 -12.77 -4.83 11.16
N PRO A 248 -13.71 -4.47 10.26
CA PRO A 248 -13.40 -4.20 8.86
C PRO A 248 -12.28 -3.16 8.65
N HIS A 249 -12.20 -2.13 9.50
CA HIS A 249 -11.16 -1.10 9.40
C HIS A 249 -9.75 -1.61 9.76
N GLN A 250 -9.66 -2.68 10.56
CA GLN A 250 -8.40 -3.30 11.00
C GLN A 250 -7.78 -4.17 9.91
N GLN A 251 -8.52 -4.52 8.84
CA GLN A 251 -7.94 -5.27 7.72
C GLN A 251 -6.80 -4.49 7.06
N GLY A 252 -6.93 -3.16 6.93
CA GLY A 252 -5.86 -2.31 6.39
C GLY A 252 -4.61 -2.28 7.27
N ASP A 253 -4.74 -2.53 8.57
CA ASP A 253 -3.63 -2.65 9.51
C ASP A 253 -2.87 -3.97 9.31
N ILE A 254 -3.58 -5.08 9.12
CA ILE A 254 -3.00 -6.38 8.77
C ILE A 254 -2.28 -6.31 7.41
N ASP A 255 -2.90 -5.67 6.42
CA ASP A 255 -2.31 -5.51 5.08
C ASP A 255 -1.01 -4.70 5.11
N ARG A 256 -0.90 -3.70 6.01
CA ARG A 256 0.36 -2.95 6.23
C ARG A 256 1.45 -3.79 6.85
N VAL A 257 1.12 -4.69 7.78
CA VAL A 257 2.10 -5.64 8.34
C VAL A 257 2.62 -6.56 7.25
N LEU A 258 1.73 -7.08 6.39
CA LEU A 258 2.10 -7.91 5.23
C LEU A 258 2.98 -7.15 4.23
N ALA A 259 2.69 -5.88 3.98
CA ALA A 259 3.50 -5.03 3.10
C ALA A 259 4.89 -4.72 3.70
N LEU A 260 4.99 -4.48 5.01
CA LEU A 260 6.29 -4.39 5.69
C LEU A 260 7.06 -5.71 5.56
N LEU A 261 6.37 -6.84 5.71
CA LEU A 261 7.03 -8.14 5.56
C LEU A 261 7.55 -8.36 4.14
N ASP A 262 6.86 -7.87 3.09
CA ASP A 262 7.37 -7.86 1.71
C ASP A 262 8.71 -7.08 1.59
N GLU A 263 8.87 -5.98 2.33
CA GLU A 263 10.09 -5.17 2.33
C GLU A 263 11.25 -5.81 3.08
N TYR A 264 10.98 -6.46 4.21
CA TYR A 264 11.99 -7.00 5.13
C TYR A 264 12.26 -8.51 4.93
N ALA A 265 11.43 -9.22 4.17
CA ALA A 265 11.61 -10.60 3.78
C ALA A 265 11.36 -10.80 2.27
N PRO A 266 12.08 -10.11 1.37
CA PRO A 266 11.80 -10.11 -0.07
C PRO A 266 12.02 -11.49 -0.74
N ALA A 267 12.84 -12.36 -0.13
CA ALA A 267 13.03 -13.74 -0.56
C ALA A 267 12.16 -14.74 0.23
N GLY A 268 11.19 -14.25 1.01
CA GLY A 268 10.37 -15.06 1.90
C GLY A 268 11.05 -15.39 3.25
N LEU A 269 12.31 -14.99 3.43
CA LEU A 269 13.09 -15.24 4.65
C LEU A 269 13.30 -13.94 5.43
N LEU A 270 12.90 -13.94 6.71
CA LEU A 270 13.12 -12.83 7.63
C LEU A 270 14.39 -13.09 8.46
N GLU A 271 15.37 -12.18 8.39
CA GLU A 271 16.63 -12.34 9.12
C GLU A 271 16.59 -11.76 10.55
N ASP A 272 15.98 -10.59 10.74
CA ASP A 272 15.91 -9.90 12.04
C ASP A 272 14.51 -9.32 12.29
N ILE A 273 13.75 -10.03 13.11
CA ILE A 273 12.40 -9.60 13.51
C ILE A 273 12.40 -8.25 14.24
N ARG A 274 13.48 -7.90 14.95
CA ARG A 274 13.56 -6.63 15.69
C ARG A 274 13.61 -5.43 14.75
N THR A 275 14.12 -5.60 13.53
CA THR A 275 14.11 -4.53 12.53
C THR A 275 12.69 -4.33 11.99
N LEU A 276 11.95 -5.41 11.74
CA LEU A 276 10.54 -5.36 11.36
C LEU A 276 9.68 -4.73 12.46
N GLU A 277 9.84 -5.14 13.72
CA GLU A 277 9.10 -4.58 14.87
C GLU A 277 9.36 -3.08 15.04
N ARG A 278 10.62 -2.62 14.91
CA ARG A 278 10.96 -1.20 14.94
C ARG A 278 10.37 -0.41 13.77
N ALA A 279 10.22 -1.04 12.60
CA ALA A 279 9.53 -0.42 11.46
C ALA A 279 8.02 -0.32 11.72
N LEU A 280 7.44 -1.37 12.31
CA LEU A 280 6.02 -1.43 12.67
C LEU A 280 5.64 -0.38 13.73
N GLU A 281 6.50 -0.12 14.72
CA GLU A 281 6.31 0.94 15.73
C GLU A 281 6.25 2.36 15.13
N ARG A 282 6.74 2.55 13.91
CA ARG A 282 6.65 3.84 13.18
C ARG A 282 5.37 3.96 12.37
N LEU A 283 4.63 2.87 12.19
CA LEU A 283 3.34 2.87 11.54
C LEU A 283 2.22 3.10 12.55
N TYR A 284 1.08 3.54 12.04
CA TYR A 284 -0.09 3.87 12.84
C TYR A 284 -1.32 3.16 12.31
N ALA A 285 -2.24 2.83 13.22
CA ALA A 285 -3.50 2.20 12.89
C ALA A 285 -4.34 3.04 11.92
N VAL A 286 -5.10 2.41 11.02
CA VAL A 286 -6.15 3.09 10.25
C VAL A 286 -7.24 3.52 11.23
N PRO A 287 -7.50 4.83 11.41
CA PRO A 287 -8.57 5.25 12.27
C PRO A 287 -9.94 4.94 11.63
N PRO A 288 -10.96 4.59 12.43
CA PRO A 288 -12.33 4.52 11.94
C PRO A 288 -12.79 5.92 11.49
N SER A 289 -13.67 5.98 10.47
CA SER A 289 -14.27 7.25 10.05
C SER A 289 -15.11 7.83 11.20
N SER A 290 -14.82 9.05 11.62
CA SER A 290 -15.58 9.77 12.63
C SER A 290 -15.58 11.27 12.34
N ASN A 291 -16.63 11.95 12.80
CA ASN A 291 -16.74 13.40 12.78
C ASN A 291 -15.82 14.10 13.79
N ILE A 292 -15.24 13.34 14.74
CA ILE A 292 -14.27 13.85 15.71
C ILE A 292 -12.87 13.45 15.22
N GLU A 293 -12.02 14.41 14.92
CA GLU A 293 -10.65 14.18 14.47
C GLU A 293 -9.64 14.71 15.49
N LEU A 294 -8.72 13.87 15.98
CA LEU A 294 -7.57 14.35 16.73
C LEU A 294 -6.32 14.38 15.85
N MET A 295 -5.62 15.50 15.90
CA MET A 295 -4.40 15.69 15.11
C MET A 295 -3.50 16.76 15.73
N THR A 296 -2.27 16.85 15.23
CA THR A 296 -1.39 17.97 15.57
C THR A 296 -1.75 19.21 14.76
N ILE A 297 -1.47 20.40 15.29
CA ILE A 297 -1.71 21.67 14.59
C ILE A 297 -1.01 21.71 13.21
N HIS A 298 0.16 21.09 13.08
CA HIS A 298 0.86 21.03 11.78
C HIS A 298 0.06 20.27 10.72
N LYS A 299 -0.58 19.15 11.12
CA LYS A 299 -1.38 18.32 10.21
C LYS A 299 -2.71 18.97 9.83
N SER A 300 -3.21 19.94 10.60
CA SER A 300 -4.45 20.65 10.28
C SER A 300 -4.27 21.74 9.21
N LYS A 301 -3.04 22.05 8.81
CA LYS A 301 -2.77 23.08 7.80
C LYS A 301 -3.48 22.74 6.48
N GLY A 302 -4.36 23.64 6.05
CA GLY A 302 -5.17 23.45 4.84
C GLY A 302 -6.52 22.77 5.09
N LEU A 303 -6.72 22.15 6.24
CA LEU A 303 -8.01 21.60 6.68
C LEU A 303 -8.87 22.66 7.37
N GLU A 304 -10.15 22.39 7.51
CA GLU A 304 -11.13 23.28 8.14
C GLU A 304 -12.26 22.48 8.78
N PHE A 305 -12.70 22.91 9.98
CA PHE A 305 -13.65 22.18 10.82
C PHE A 305 -14.72 23.11 11.37
N ASP A 306 -15.93 22.61 11.59
CA ASP A 306 -17.02 23.41 12.14
C ASP A 306 -16.71 23.87 13.57
N VAL A 307 -16.13 22.96 14.37
CA VAL A 307 -15.69 23.17 15.74
C VAL A 307 -14.21 22.80 15.88
N VAL A 308 -13.42 23.69 16.49
CA VAL A 308 -12.02 23.40 16.84
C VAL A 308 -11.84 23.52 18.34
N ILE A 309 -11.22 22.51 18.93
CA ILE A 309 -10.84 22.42 20.34
C ILE A 309 -9.32 22.44 20.43
N LEU A 310 -8.76 23.41 21.14
CA LEU A 310 -7.33 23.60 21.33
C LEU A 310 -6.96 23.33 22.81
N PRO A 311 -6.62 22.07 23.17
CA PRO A 311 -6.30 21.70 24.53
C PRO A 311 -4.84 21.96 24.92
N GLY A 312 -4.61 22.07 26.23
CA GLY A 312 -3.28 22.15 26.82
C GLY A 312 -2.51 23.41 26.43
N THR A 313 -3.18 24.54 26.21
CA THR A 313 -2.48 25.78 25.81
C THR A 313 -1.52 26.30 26.87
N GLY A 314 -1.75 25.95 28.15
CA GLY A 314 -0.90 26.32 29.29
C GLY A 314 0.39 25.49 29.42
N ALA A 315 0.53 24.39 28.68
CA ALA A 315 1.73 23.57 28.71
C ALA A 315 2.89 24.25 27.96
N SER A 316 4.07 24.26 28.58
CA SER A 316 5.29 24.72 27.92
C SER A 316 5.66 23.80 26.76
N GLY A 317 6.23 24.38 25.70
CA GLY A 317 6.93 23.60 24.69
C GLY A 317 8.14 22.88 25.29
N ARG A 318 8.65 21.87 24.57
CA ARG A 318 9.94 21.27 24.90
C ARG A 318 11.00 22.36 24.75
N ASN A 319 11.80 22.62 25.79
CA ASN A 319 12.95 23.50 25.66
C ASN A 319 13.83 22.92 24.54
N ALA A 320 14.16 23.75 23.54
CA ALA A 320 15.16 23.36 22.57
C ALA A 320 16.47 23.17 23.33
N ASP A 321 17.05 21.97 23.26
CA ASP A 321 18.43 21.79 23.68
C ASP A 321 19.28 22.80 22.91
N ARG A 322 20.24 23.43 23.57
CA ARG A 322 21.16 24.33 22.86
C ARG A 322 21.97 23.50 21.89
N ASP A 323 21.66 23.63 20.60
CA ASP A 323 22.33 22.91 19.52
C ASP A 323 23.84 23.00 19.68
N LEU A 324 24.54 21.87 19.55
CA LEU A 324 26.00 21.81 19.57
C LEU A 324 26.61 22.64 18.42
N LEU A 325 25.83 22.95 17.40
CA LEU A 325 26.21 23.68 16.21
C LEU A 325 25.08 24.65 15.80
N ALA A 326 25.32 25.95 15.93
CA ALA A 326 24.44 26.95 15.34
C ALA A 326 24.80 27.15 13.86
N TRP A 327 23.82 27.37 13.00
CA TRP A 327 24.05 27.53 11.56
C TRP A 327 23.06 28.52 10.94
N GLN A 328 23.52 29.29 9.95
CA GLN A 328 22.67 30.25 9.25
C GLN A 328 23.20 30.49 7.84
N ARG A 329 22.30 30.77 6.90
CA ARG A 329 22.66 31.24 5.57
C ARG A 329 22.76 32.77 5.56
N LEU A 330 23.93 33.31 5.24
CA LEU A 330 24.17 34.75 5.14
C LEU A 330 24.78 35.06 3.77
N ARG A 331 24.13 35.95 3.00
CA ARG A 331 24.57 36.35 1.65
C ARG A 331 24.91 35.15 0.73
N GLY A 332 24.08 34.11 0.77
CA GLY A 332 24.27 32.91 -0.05
C GLY A 332 25.22 31.86 0.53
N HIS A 333 26.06 32.21 1.52
CA HIS A 333 26.99 31.30 2.19
C HIS A 333 26.38 30.68 3.44
N MET A 334 26.71 29.43 3.72
CA MET A 334 26.33 28.76 4.97
C MET A 334 27.42 28.95 6.01
N ILE A 335 27.06 29.55 7.14
CA ILE A 335 27.94 29.80 8.28
C ILE A 335 27.59 28.78 9.35
N PHE A 336 28.62 28.22 9.98
CA PHE A 336 28.52 27.29 11.10
C PHE A 336 29.29 27.85 12.29
N ALA A 337 28.69 27.81 13.47
CA ALA A 337 29.31 28.20 14.73
C ALA A 337 29.15 27.06 15.74
N PRO A 338 30.22 26.31 16.07
CA PRO A 338 30.16 25.28 17.08
C PRO A 338 30.02 25.90 18.47
N LYS A 339 29.32 25.21 19.36
CA LYS A 339 29.24 25.58 20.77
C LYS A 339 30.63 25.46 21.41
N PRO A 340 31.16 26.51 22.08
CA PRO A 340 32.45 26.43 22.75
C PRO A 340 32.47 25.31 23.80
N GLN A 341 33.53 24.50 23.83
CA GLN A 341 33.70 23.42 24.82
C GLN A 341 33.86 23.94 26.26
N ARG A 342 34.44 25.14 26.41
CA ARG A 342 34.60 25.83 27.70
C ARG A 342 34.17 27.29 27.56
N SER A 343 33.37 27.75 28.51
CA SER A 343 32.97 29.16 28.61
C SER A 343 34.21 30.06 28.71
N GLY A 344 34.28 31.13 27.92
CA GLY A 344 35.39 32.10 27.97
C GLY A 344 36.71 31.68 27.29
N ALA A 345 36.81 30.49 26.68
CA ALA A 345 38.03 30.05 26.00
C ALA A 345 38.30 30.79 24.68
N ASP A 346 37.22 31.15 23.96
CA ASP A 346 37.27 31.98 22.76
C ASP A 346 36.05 32.91 22.77
N HIS A 347 36.29 34.17 23.14
CA HIS A 347 35.25 35.16 23.28
C HIS A 347 34.58 35.52 21.94
N ALA A 348 35.32 35.45 20.83
CA ALA A 348 34.79 35.76 19.50
C ALA A 348 33.89 34.62 19.00
N ALA A 349 34.34 33.37 19.14
CA ALA A 349 33.52 32.20 18.80
C ALA A 349 32.26 32.11 19.67
N GLU A 350 32.38 32.40 20.96
CA GLU A 350 31.22 32.41 21.88
C GLU A 350 30.21 33.51 21.55
N LYS A 351 30.67 34.69 21.13
CA LYS A 351 29.79 35.76 20.64
C LYS A 351 29.07 35.36 19.35
N LEU A 352 29.80 34.77 18.39
CA LEU A 352 29.22 34.32 17.12
C LEU A 352 28.16 33.22 17.33
N TYR A 353 28.49 32.20 18.14
CA TYR A 353 27.55 31.15 18.51
C TYR A 353 26.29 31.71 19.16
N ARG A 354 26.42 32.61 20.15
CA ARG A 354 25.27 33.25 20.81
C ARG A 354 24.42 34.05 19.83
N TYR A 355 25.04 34.90 19.00
CA TYR A 355 24.31 35.68 18.00
C TYR A 355 23.49 34.80 17.04
N MET A 356 24.09 33.73 16.53
CA MET A 356 23.41 32.81 15.62
C MET A 356 22.31 32.00 16.32
N SER A 357 22.59 31.48 17.53
CA SER A 357 21.61 30.76 18.34
C SER A 357 20.43 31.64 18.73
N ASP A 358 20.66 32.91 19.07
CA ASP A 358 19.60 33.87 19.39
C ASP A 358 18.74 34.18 18.15
N THR A 359 19.37 34.27 16.98
CA THR A 359 18.67 34.49 15.71
C THR A 359 17.79 33.28 15.35
N GLN A 360 18.31 32.07 15.51
CA GLN A 360 17.54 30.83 15.33
C GLN A 360 16.39 30.72 16.35
N ALA A 361 16.64 31.05 17.62
CA ALA A 361 15.63 31.05 18.66
C ALA A 361 14.50 32.04 18.36
N ARG A 362 14.84 33.25 17.87
CA ARG A 362 13.85 34.23 17.39
C ARG A 362 13.03 33.67 16.25
N ALA A 363 13.66 33.03 15.25
CA ALA A 363 12.98 32.42 14.11
C ALA A 363 12.00 31.30 14.53
N LEU A 364 12.42 30.44 15.46
CA LEU A 364 11.56 29.40 16.08
C LEU A 364 10.40 30.04 16.86
N ASP A 365 10.65 31.14 17.56
CA ASP A 365 9.62 31.89 18.27
C ASP A 365 8.56 32.45 17.33
N GLU A 366 8.93 32.94 16.13
CA GLU A 366 7.96 33.37 15.12
C GLU A 366 7.20 32.20 14.51
N GLU A 367 7.86 31.05 14.36
CA GLU A 367 7.20 29.84 13.86
C GLU A 367 6.12 29.37 14.83
N ILE A 368 6.34 29.51 16.14
CA ILE A 368 5.30 29.23 17.13
C ILE A 368 4.11 30.20 16.97
N ASP A 369 4.35 31.49 16.74
CA ASP A 369 3.27 32.46 16.49
C ASP A 369 2.45 32.07 15.24
N ARG A 370 3.13 31.66 14.15
CA ARG A 370 2.48 31.16 12.93
C ARG A 370 1.72 29.86 13.17
N LEU A 371 2.25 28.96 14.00
CA LEU A 371 1.59 27.71 14.34
C LEU A 371 0.29 27.97 15.11
N ILE A 372 0.30 28.91 16.07
CA ILE A 372 -0.90 29.34 16.78
C ILE A 372 -1.90 29.93 15.78
N TYR A 373 -1.45 30.77 14.84
CA TYR A 373 -2.33 31.34 13.81
C TYR A 373 -3.02 30.23 13.00
N VAL A 374 -2.26 29.20 12.60
CA VAL A 374 -2.83 28.03 11.91
C VAL A 374 -3.91 27.39 12.77
N ALA A 375 -3.65 27.12 14.05
CA ALA A 375 -4.62 26.50 14.96
C ALA A 375 -5.93 27.29 15.05
N LEU A 376 -5.87 28.58 15.35
CA LEU A 376 -7.07 29.41 15.57
C LEU A 376 -7.88 29.62 14.28
N THR A 377 -7.24 29.57 13.11
CA THR A 377 -7.88 29.75 11.80
C THR A 377 -8.43 28.47 11.17
N ARG A 378 -8.40 27.34 11.88
CA ARG A 378 -9.01 26.08 11.39
C ARG A 378 -10.52 26.04 11.59
N ALA A 379 -11.04 26.83 12.53
CA ALA A 379 -12.45 26.82 12.90
C ALA A 379 -13.32 27.60 11.92
N LYS A 380 -14.50 27.06 11.58
CA LYS A 380 -15.52 27.75 10.77
C LYS A 380 -16.54 28.48 11.64
N ARG A 381 -17.01 27.85 12.73
CA ARG A 381 -18.09 28.38 13.59
C ARG A 381 -17.69 28.51 15.05
N ALA A 382 -17.03 27.51 15.62
CA ALA A 382 -16.72 27.51 17.06
C ALA A 382 -15.26 27.20 17.32
N LEU A 383 -14.63 27.99 18.21
CA LEU A 383 -13.27 27.81 18.66
C LEU A 383 -13.24 27.74 20.20
N HIS A 384 -12.77 26.62 20.73
CA HIS A 384 -12.65 26.40 22.17
C HIS A 384 -11.17 26.31 22.55
N VAL A 385 -10.74 27.18 23.46
CA VAL A 385 -9.34 27.26 23.91
C VAL A 385 -9.28 26.84 25.37
N PHE A 386 -8.65 25.69 25.64
CA PHE A 386 -8.45 25.20 27.00
C PHE A 386 -7.03 25.49 27.45
N GLY A 387 -6.90 26.00 28.67
CA GLY A 387 -5.61 26.33 29.24
C GLY A 387 -5.60 26.14 30.75
N VAL A 388 -4.41 25.91 31.27
CA VAL A 388 -4.14 25.85 32.71
C VAL A 388 -3.14 26.96 33.02
N ALA A 389 -3.53 27.89 33.88
CA ALA A 389 -2.67 28.92 34.46
C ALA A 389 -2.36 28.58 35.92
N GLN A 390 -1.33 29.21 36.48
CA GLN A 390 -0.94 29.00 37.86
C GLN A 390 -0.73 30.34 38.57
N MET A 391 -1.09 30.39 39.85
CA MET A 391 -0.75 31.54 40.69
C MET A 391 0.75 31.60 40.94
N ASN A 392 1.34 32.76 40.65
CA ASN A 392 2.74 33.05 40.92
C ASN A 392 2.97 33.26 42.44
N SER A 393 4.24 33.45 42.84
CA SER A 393 4.61 33.69 44.24
C SER A 393 4.04 34.98 44.86
N LYS A 394 3.58 35.92 44.04
CA LYS A 394 2.93 37.17 44.46
C LYS A 394 1.41 37.03 44.58
N GLY A 395 0.84 35.91 44.15
CA GLY A 395 -0.60 35.67 44.14
C GLY A 395 -1.30 36.02 42.83
N ASP A 396 -0.58 36.52 41.82
CA ASP A 396 -1.19 36.85 40.53
C ASP A 396 -1.31 35.58 39.67
N VAL A 397 -2.41 35.47 38.93
CA VAL A 397 -2.60 34.40 37.94
C VAL A 397 -1.70 34.69 36.74
N ALA A 398 -0.89 33.71 36.33
CA ALA A 398 0.00 33.87 35.19
C ALA A 398 0.07 32.60 34.33
N ALA A 399 0.24 32.79 33.04
CA ALA A 399 0.54 31.71 32.11
C ALA A 399 2.01 31.28 32.19
N THR A 400 2.24 29.99 32.03
CA THR A 400 3.60 29.44 31.95
C THR A 400 4.36 29.99 30.74
N SER A 401 5.57 30.52 30.93
CA SER A 401 6.40 31.04 29.84
C SER A 401 6.65 29.99 28.74
N GLY A 402 6.65 30.45 27.48
CA GLY A 402 6.84 29.59 26.29
C GLY A 402 5.63 28.72 25.91
N SER A 403 4.55 28.77 26.68
CA SER A 403 3.26 28.14 26.35
C SER A 403 2.51 28.93 25.27
N VAL A 404 1.47 28.31 24.70
CA VAL A 404 0.55 29.00 23.77
C VAL A 404 -0.25 30.05 24.53
N LEU A 405 -0.70 29.72 25.74
CA LEU A 405 -1.47 30.58 26.62
C LEU A 405 -0.73 31.87 26.94
N HIS A 406 0.58 31.80 27.21
CA HIS A 406 1.40 32.99 27.46
C HIS A 406 1.44 33.94 26.26
N ARG A 407 1.39 33.44 25.02
CA ARG A 407 1.39 34.29 23.83
C ARG A 407 0.05 34.96 23.59
N LEU A 408 -1.03 34.31 24.00
CA LEU A 408 -2.39 34.83 23.89
C LEU A 408 -2.83 35.60 25.14
N TRP A 409 -1.96 35.75 26.15
CA TRP A 409 -2.33 36.24 27.47
C TRP A 409 -3.00 37.61 27.44
N ALA A 410 -2.53 38.53 26.59
CA ALA A 410 -3.13 39.86 26.44
C ALA A 410 -4.59 39.82 25.96
N SER A 411 -5.01 38.72 25.31
CA SER A 411 -6.36 38.56 24.76
C SER A 411 -7.25 37.61 25.59
N VAL A 412 -6.67 36.73 26.39
CA VAL A 412 -7.42 35.72 27.16
C VAL A 412 -7.22 35.79 28.68
N GLY A 413 -6.25 36.57 29.17
CA GLY A 413 -5.84 36.64 30.57
C GLY A 413 -6.99 36.97 31.52
N ASP A 414 -7.84 37.92 31.15
CA ASP A 414 -9.07 38.29 31.87
C ASP A 414 -9.96 37.08 32.22
N ALA A 415 -10.06 36.09 31.32
CA ALA A 415 -10.88 34.90 31.57
C ALA A 415 -10.25 34.02 32.66
N PHE A 416 -8.92 33.95 32.71
CA PHE A 416 -8.19 33.20 33.73
C PHE A 416 -8.18 33.92 35.08
N GLU A 417 -8.06 35.24 35.09
CA GLU A 417 -8.09 36.04 36.32
C GLU A 417 -9.46 35.99 37.04
N ARG A 418 -10.54 35.77 36.29
CA ARG A 418 -11.91 35.61 36.82
C ARG A 418 -12.28 34.16 37.18
N ALA A 419 -11.45 33.19 36.81
CA ALA A 419 -11.74 31.78 37.05
C ALA A 419 -11.52 31.40 38.51
N GLU A 420 -12.28 30.40 38.99
CA GLU A 420 -12.10 29.87 40.33
C GLU A 420 -10.74 29.18 40.47
N VAL A 421 -10.07 29.42 41.61
CA VAL A 421 -8.77 28.85 41.92
C VAL A 421 -8.96 27.44 42.48
N ILE A 422 -8.28 26.48 41.87
CA ILE A 422 -8.21 25.09 42.34
C ILE A 422 -7.12 25.03 43.41
N GLU A 423 -7.54 25.02 44.68
CA GLU A 423 -6.66 24.99 45.85
C GLU A 423 -6.21 23.58 46.25
N ASP A 424 -6.98 22.56 45.90
CA ASP A 424 -6.68 21.16 46.25
C ASP A 424 -6.76 20.24 45.03
N SER A 425 -5.91 19.21 45.00
CA SER A 425 -5.91 18.20 43.96
C SER A 425 -6.73 17.02 44.45
N ASP A 426 -7.99 16.91 44.04
CA ASP A 426 -8.68 15.63 44.09
C ASP A 426 -7.82 14.62 43.31
N LEU A 427 -7.27 13.63 44.01
CA LEU A 427 -6.59 12.49 43.42
C LEU A 427 -7.65 11.66 42.69
N VAL A 428 -7.99 12.10 41.49
CA VAL A 428 -8.87 11.37 40.60
C VAL A 428 -8.10 10.13 40.14
N ALA A 429 -8.60 8.96 40.54
CA ALA A 429 -8.07 7.68 40.08
C ALA A 429 -7.94 7.70 38.54
N PRO A 430 -6.82 7.22 37.98
CA PRO A 430 -6.64 7.21 36.54
C PRO A 430 -7.83 6.51 35.89
N LEU A 431 -8.43 7.16 34.88
CA LEU A 431 -9.49 6.58 34.07
C LEU A 431 -9.02 5.21 33.55
N ARG A 432 -9.58 4.14 34.13
CA ARG A 432 -9.40 2.80 33.58
C ARG A 432 -10.27 2.75 32.33
N VAL A 433 -9.63 2.83 31.16
CA VAL A 433 -10.30 2.55 29.89
C VAL A 433 -10.83 1.12 29.99
N PRO A 434 -12.15 0.88 29.80
CA PRO A 434 -12.62 -0.48 29.65
C PRO A 434 -11.85 -1.07 28.46
N MET A 435 -11.06 -2.11 28.69
CA MET A 435 -10.58 -2.91 27.56
C MET A 435 -11.84 -3.37 26.84
N ALA A 436 -11.98 -3.00 25.56
CA ALA A 436 -13.11 -3.42 24.76
C ALA A 436 -13.32 -4.92 25.01
N PRO A 437 -14.54 -5.36 25.40
CA PRO A 437 -14.79 -6.77 25.65
C PRO A 437 -14.39 -7.54 24.39
N ARG A 438 -13.32 -8.34 24.50
CA ARG A 438 -12.74 -9.10 23.37
C ARG A 438 -13.74 -10.10 22.81
N LEU A 439 -14.67 -10.53 23.66
CA LEU A 439 -15.86 -11.25 23.27
C LEU A 439 -16.98 -10.21 23.17
N ARG A 440 -17.26 -9.73 21.95
CA ARG A 440 -18.61 -9.23 21.69
C ARG A 440 -19.55 -10.39 22.05
N ASN A 441 -20.61 -10.13 22.81
CA ASN A 441 -21.74 -11.04 22.86
C ASN A 441 -22.29 -11.13 21.44
N LEU A 442 -21.65 -11.94 20.60
CA LEU A 442 -22.21 -12.42 19.36
C LEU A 442 -23.42 -13.20 19.84
N HIS A 443 -24.61 -12.65 19.58
CA HIS A 443 -25.75 -13.52 19.38
C HIS A 443 -25.34 -14.42 18.20
N ILE A 444 -24.76 -15.57 18.53
CA ILE A 444 -24.41 -16.61 17.57
C ILE A 444 -25.75 -17.11 17.06
N ALA A 445 -26.28 -16.43 16.03
CA ALA A 445 -27.07 -17.10 15.04
C ALA A 445 -26.11 -18.14 14.45
N SER A 446 -26.28 -19.39 14.87
CA SER A 446 -25.44 -20.52 14.50
C SER A 446 -25.63 -20.86 13.02
N GLN A 447 -25.13 -20.01 12.12
CA GLN A 447 -24.95 -20.29 10.68
C GLN A 447 -23.87 -19.42 10.02
N PRO A 448 -23.12 -19.97 9.05
CA PRO A 448 -22.44 -21.26 9.08
C PRO A 448 -21.02 -21.12 9.68
N VAL A 449 -20.41 -22.27 10.03
CA VAL A 449 -18.97 -22.41 10.31
C VAL A 449 -18.18 -21.51 9.36
N TRP A 450 -17.29 -20.67 9.87
CA TRP A 450 -16.38 -19.86 9.04
C TRP A 450 -15.82 -20.73 7.93
N GLN A 451 -16.14 -20.39 6.68
CA GLN A 451 -15.57 -21.03 5.51
C GLN A 451 -14.50 -20.09 4.98
N VAL A 452 -13.30 -20.63 4.77
CA VAL A 452 -12.20 -19.92 4.12
C VAL A 452 -12.76 -19.26 2.86
N PRO A 453 -12.72 -17.91 2.74
CA PRO A 453 -13.20 -17.22 1.56
C PRO A 453 -12.50 -17.82 0.36
N LYS A 454 -13.26 -18.23 -0.68
CA LYS A 454 -12.63 -18.64 -1.94
C LYS A 454 -11.74 -17.48 -2.38
N PRO A 455 -10.42 -17.67 -2.49
CA PRO A 455 -9.54 -16.57 -2.87
C PRO A 455 -10.04 -15.99 -4.20
N PRO A 456 -10.07 -14.65 -4.35
CA PRO A 456 -10.40 -14.07 -5.64
C PRO A 456 -9.42 -14.62 -6.66
N GLU A 457 -9.94 -15.12 -7.78
CA GLU A 457 -9.11 -15.68 -8.85
C GLU A 457 -8.08 -14.64 -9.28
N SER A 458 -6.82 -14.90 -8.95
CA SER A 458 -5.73 -14.00 -9.33
C SER A 458 -5.67 -13.89 -10.86
N PRO A 459 -5.16 -12.80 -11.45
CA PRO A 459 -4.94 -12.74 -12.90
C PRO A 459 -4.10 -13.91 -13.40
N LEU A 460 -3.21 -14.44 -12.55
CA LEU A 460 -2.39 -15.61 -12.82
C LEU A 460 -3.19 -16.92 -12.71
N GLN A 461 -4.19 -17.01 -11.84
CA GLN A 461 -5.18 -18.11 -11.76
C GLN A 461 -6.26 -18.01 -12.84
N ARG A 462 -6.59 -16.81 -13.32
CA ARG A 462 -7.51 -16.57 -14.43
C ARG A 462 -6.81 -16.85 -15.76
N ALA A 463 -5.53 -16.48 -15.86
CA ALA A 463 -4.62 -16.96 -16.90
C ALA A 463 -4.44 -18.47 -16.77
N GLN A 464 -4.10 -19.02 -15.60
CA GLN A 464 -3.99 -20.46 -15.36
C GLN A 464 -5.30 -21.18 -15.60
N ARG A 465 -6.49 -20.63 -15.34
CA ARG A 465 -7.78 -21.26 -15.72
C ARG A 465 -8.10 -21.10 -17.19
N GLN A 466 -7.64 -20.03 -17.83
CA GLN A 466 -7.62 -19.94 -19.30
C GLN A 466 -6.60 -20.92 -19.90
N THR A 467 -5.54 -21.28 -19.16
CA THR A 467 -4.51 -22.26 -19.52
C THR A 467 -4.88 -23.70 -19.10
N GLU A 468 -5.67 -23.89 -18.04
CA GLU A 468 -6.15 -25.17 -17.51
C GLU A 468 -7.45 -25.57 -18.22
N ASN A 469 -8.19 -24.59 -18.77
CA ASN A 469 -9.15 -24.81 -19.85
C ASN A 469 -8.51 -24.72 -21.25
N ALA A 470 -7.20 -24.55 -21.35
CA ALA A 470 -6.46 -24.82 -22.58
C ALA A 470 -5.84 -26.22 -22.50
N VAL A 471 -6.68 -27.20 -22.84
CA VAL A 471 -6.30 -28.45 -23.51
C VAL A 471 -5.42 -29.37 -22.64
N LEU A 472 -6.02 -30.45 -22.10
CA LEU A 472 -5.41 -31.76 -22.28
C LEU A 472 -5.02 -31.81 -23.77
N GLU A 473 -3.80 -31.46 -24.17
CA GLU A 473 -3.43 -31.30 -25.59
C GLU A 473 -3.67 -32.63 -26.32
N ASP A 474 -4.89 -32.85 -26.78
CA ASP A 474 -5.19 -33.68 -27.92
C ASP A 474 -4.30 -33.11 -29.02
N ASN A 475 -3.26 -33.87 -29.37
CA ASN A 475 -2.30 -33.62 -30.44
C ASN A 475 -0.98 -32.86 -30.08
N ILE A 476 -0.39 -33.05 -28.88
CA ILE A 476 1.02 -32.66 -28.59
C ILE A 476 1.95 -33.16 -29.71
N GLU A 477 1.74 -34.41 -30.13
CA GLU A 477 2.51 -35.08 -31.18
C GLU A 477 2.38 -34.36 -32.54
N ASP A 478 1.15 -34.06 -33.01
CA ASP A 478 0.95 -33.36 -34.29
C ASP A 478 1.55 -31.94 -34.27
N ARG A 479 1.48 -31.26 -33.13
CA ARG A 479 2.04 -29.91 -32.98
C ARG A 479 3.56 -29.94 -33.11
N ALA A 480 4.22 -30.85 -32.39
CA ALA A 480 5.67 -31.02 -32.47
C ALA A 480 6.12 -31.45 -33.88
N VAL A 481 5.38 -32.37 -34.53
CA VAL A 481 5.60 -32.75 -35.94
C VAL A 481 5.49 -31.54 -36.86
N GLY A 482 4.48 -30.69 -36.67
CA GLY A 482 4.29 -29.46 -37.44
C GLY A 482 5.46 -28.48 -37.33
N ILE A 483 5.89 -28.19 -36.10
CA ILE A 483 6.99 -27.25 -35.84
C ILE A 483 8.29 -27.76 -36.46
N VAL A 484 8.65 -29.03 -36.21
CA VAL A 484 9.89 -29.61 -36.73
C VAL A 484 9.87 -29.66 -38.27
N PHE A 485 8.71 -29.94 -38.88
CA PHE A 485 8.58 -29.90 -40.33
C PHE A 485 8.79 -28.48 -40.90
N HIS A 486 8.18 -27.45 -40.30
CA HIS A 486 8.38 -26.05 -40.70
C HIS A 486 9.84 -25.61 -40.60
N GLU A 487 10.52 -25.91 -39.49
CA GLU A 487 11.94 -25.61 -39.32
C GLU A 487 12.83 -26.27 -40.39
N LEU A 488 12.48 -27.50 -40.80
CA LEU A 488 13.18 -28.18 -41.88
C LEU A 488 12.90 -27.48 -43.21
N MET A 489 11.64 -27.17 -43.54
CA MET A 489 11.29 -26.46 -44.77
C MET A 489 11.96 -25.08 -44.86
N GLU A 490 12.06 -24.34 -43.75
CA GLU A 490 12.78 -23.06 -43.66
C GLU A 490 14.27 -23.23 -44.02
N ARG A 491 14.94 -24.22 -43.41
CA ARG A 491 16.36 -24.49 -43.68
C ARG A 491 16.59 -24.93 -45.12
N LEU A 492 15.69 -25.73 -45.64
CA LEU A 492 15.73 -26.28 -46.98
C LEU A 492 15.47 -25.18 -48.03
N GLY A 493 14.48 -24.31 -47.81
CA GLY A 493 14.17 -23.18 -48.69
C GLY A 493 15.19 -22.04 -48.68
N ARG A 494 16.11 -21.98 -47.70
CA ARG A 494 17.20 -20.98 -47.62
C ARG A 494 18.47 -21.37 -48.38
N ARG A 495 18.69 -22.66 -48.66
CA ARG A 495 19.90 -23.11 -49.35
C ARG A 495 19.74 -22.92 -50.86
N ASN A 496 20.65 -22.18 -51.48
CA ASN A 496 20.64 -21.93 -52.93
C ASN A 496 21.17 -23.10 -53.78
N ASP A 497 21.49 -24.24 -53.17
CA ASP A 497 22.13 -25.36 -53.85
C ASP A 497 21.10 -26.35 -54.39
N ARG A 498 20.86 -26.33 -55.70
CA ARG A 498 19.94 -27.26 -56.37
C ARG A 498 20.48 -28.68 -56.47
N GLU A 499 21.79 -28.89 -56.35
CA GLU A 499 22.44 -30.15 -56.75
C GLU A 499 22.79 -31.13 -55.61
N GLN A 500 22.54 -30.80 -54.34
CA GLN A 500 22.90 -31.69 -53.22
C GLN A 500 21.82 -31.83 -52.15
N TRP A 501 20.60 -32.22 -52.54
CA TRP A 501 19.64 -32.81 -51.60
C TRP A 501 20.01 -34.26 -51.26
N VAL A 502 21.30 -34.55 -51.07
CA VAL A 502 21.74 -35.84 -50.50
C VAL A 502 21.69 -35.67 -48.99
N LEU A 503 20.49 -35.80 -48.44
CA LEU A 503 20.31 -35.86 -47.00
C LEU A 503 20.93 -37.18 -46.53
N ASP A 504 22.00 -37.08 -45.74
CA ASP A 504 22.43 -38.18 -44.89
C ASP A 504 21.24 -38.52 -43.98
N ASN A 505 20.49 -39.57 -44.35
CA ASN A 505 19.25 -39.96 -43.70
C ASN A 505 19.47 -40.25 -42.22
N ASP A 506 20.61 -40.84 -41.85
CA ASP A 506 20.94 -41.16 -40.45
C ASP A 506 21.22 -39.88 -39.63
N ARG A 507 21.86 -38.89 -40.24
CA ARG A 507 22.06 -37.59 -39.59
C ARG A 507 20.77 -36.79 -39.49
N LEU A 508 19.93 -36.82 -40.54
CA LEU A 508 18.64 -36.13 -40.53
C LEU A 508 17.69 -36.72 -39.50
N GLN A 509 17.57 -38.05 -39.46
CA GLN A 509 16.71 -38.76 -38.51
C GLN A 509 17.12 -38.44 -37.06
N ARG A 510 18.41 -38.49 -36.73
CA ARG A 510 18.93 -38.07 -35.41
C ARG A 510 18.59 -36.62 -35.09
N GLY A 511 18.71 -35.72 -36.07
CA GLY A 511 18.34 -34.31 -35.93
C GLY A 511 16.85 -34.12 -35.64
N VAL A 512 15.98 -34.83 -36.37
CA VAL A 512 14.53 -34.82 -36.18
C VAL A 512 14.16 -35.31 -34.79
N THR A 513 14.73 -36.44 -34.34
CA THR A 513 14.49 -36.99 -33.00
C THR A 513 14.83 -35.96 -31.90
N GLN A 514 16.00 -35.31 -32.01
CA GLN A 514 16.42 -34.31 -31.03
C GLN A 514 15.53 -33.06 -31.04
N ARG A 515 15.06 -32.62 -32.22
CA ARG A 515 14.15 -31.47 -32.31
C ARG A 515 12.75 -31.78 -31.81
N LEU A 516 12.22 -32.98 -32.05
CA LEU A 516 10.94 -33.41 -31.47
C LEU A 516 11.01 -33.45 -29.94
N ARG A 517 12.09 -34.00 -29.36
CA ARG A 517 12.33 -33.96 -27.92
C ARG A 517 12.46 -32.54 -27.38
N HIS A 518 13.14 -31.65 -28.10
CA HIS A 518 13.27 -30.24 -27.73
C HIS A 518 11.90 -29.53 -27.65
N HIS A 519 10.96 -29.90 -28.51
CA HIS A 519 9.58 -29.40 -28.50
C HIS A 519 8.65 -30.24 -27.62
N CYS A 520 9.22 -30.92 -26.60
CA CYS A 520 8.50 -31.68 -25.58
C CYS A 520 7.59 -32.80 -26.13
N HIS A 521 7.93 -33.39 -27.28
CA HIS A 521 7.20 -34.57 -27.77
C HIS A 521 7.30 -35.73 -26.76
N PRO A 522 6.19 -36.42 -26.43
CA PRO A 522 6.22 -37.57 -25.53
C PRO A 522 7.10 -38.70 -26.08
N GLU A 523 7.79 -39.45 -25.22
CA GLU A 523 8.59 -40.61 -25.66
C GLU A 523 7.72 -41.73 -26.27
N PRO A 524 6.53 -42.07 -25.72
CA PRO A 524 5.56 -42.90 -26.44
C PRO A 524 5.18 -42.25 -27.77
N GLY A 525 5.32 -42.97 -28.89
CA GLY A 525 5.00 -42.46 -30.23
C GLY A 525 6.09 -41.61 -30.90
N LEU A 526 7.25 -41.38 -30.24
CA LEU A 526 8.34 -40.58 -30.80
C LEU A 526 8.84 -41.16 -32.14
N ASP A 527 9.04 -42.46 -32.24
CA ASP A 527 9.52 -43.11 -33.46
C ASP A 527 8.52 -42.97 -34.62
N ASP A 528 7.21 -43.07 -34.34
CA ASP A 528 6.16 -42.86 -35.34
C ASP A 528 6.15 -41.42 -35.86
N SER A 529 6.31 -40.44 -34.97
CA SER A 529 6.41 -39.03 -35.33
C SER A 529 7.70 -38.69 -36.08
N VAL A 530 8.83 -39.31 -35.72
CA VAL A 530 10.09 -39.21 -36.49
C VAL A 530 9.86 -39.73 -37.90
N ASN A 531 9.30 -40.94 -38.05
CA ASN A 531 8.99 -41.53 -39.35
C ASN A 531 8.03 -40.66 -40.17
N ARG A 532 7.05 -40.05 -39.50
CA ARG A 532 6.11 -39.14 -40.15
C ARG A 532 6.79 -37.88 -40.67
N VAL A 533 7.61 -37.19 -39.88
CA VAL A 533 8.38 -36.02 -40.35
C VAL A 533 9.27 -36.39 -41.53
N MET A 534 9.99 -37.51 -41.44
CA MET A 534 10.86 -38.01 -42.52
C MET A 534 10.07 -38.28 -43.81
N THR A 535 8.88 -38.86 -43.68
CA THR A 535 7.97 -39.12 -44.82
C THR A 535 7.51 -37.80 -45.46
N LEU A 536 7.09 -36.82 -44.65
CA LEU A 536 6.64 -35.52 -45.16
C LEU A 536 7.75 -34.79 -45.92
N VAL A 537 8.98 -34.81 -45.40
CA VAL A 537 10.16 -34.22 -46.05
C VAL A 537 10.43 -34.93 -47.38
N THR A 538 10.47 -36.27 -47.36
CA THR A 538 10.71 -37.09 -48.55
C THR A 538 9.65 -36.82 -49.63
N ASN A 539 8.37 -36.79 -49.26
CA ASN A 539 7.28 -36.49 -50.18
C ASN A 539 7.40 -35.11 -50.81
N THR A 540 7.87 -34.11 -50.04
CA THR A 540 8.09 -32.75 -50.52
C THR A 540 9.24 -32.70 -51.52
N LEU A 541 10.34 -33.38 -51.23
CA LEU A 541 11.51 -33.41 -52.11
C LEU A 541 11.30 -34.28 -53.36
N ALA A 542 10.41 -35.27 -53.32
CA ALA A 542 10.10 -36.14 -54.45
C ALA A 542 9.01 -35.61 -55.39
N CYS A 543 8.16 -34.66 -54.92
CA CYS A 543 7.07 -34.11 -55.71
C CYS A 543 7.49 -32.86 -56.48
N GLU A 544 7.08 -32.74 -57.75
CA GLU A 544 7.29 -31.56 -58.59
C GLU A 544 6.82 -30.25 -57.92
N LYS A 545 5.64 -30.26 -57.28
CA LYS A 545 5.12 -29.07 -56.57
C LYS A 545 5.95 -28.71 -55.34
N GLY A 546 6.39 -29.70 -54.57
CA GLY A 546 7.26 -29.47 -53.42
C GLY A 546 8.64 -28.93 -53.82
N GLN A 547 9.23 -29.49 -54.88
CA GLN A 547 10.47 -28.99 -55.48
C GLN A 547 10.30 -27.56 -56.03
N TRP A 548 9.15 -27.25 -56.64
CA TRP A 548 8.84 -25.89 -57.10
C TRP A 548 8.74 -24.90 -55.92
N ILE A 549 8.06 -25.24 -54.83
CA ILE A 549 7.97 -24.36 -53.63
C ILE A 549 9.36 -24.08 -53.02
N LEU A 550 10.23 -25.09 -53.01
CA LEU A 550 11.57 -25.02 -52.45
C LEU A 550 12.64 -24.54 -53.46
N ALA A 551 12.27 -24.27 -54.71
CA ALA A 551 13.19 -23.77 -55.71
C ALA A 551 13.74 -22.38 -55.29
N SER A 552 14.91 -22.04 -55.82
CA SER A 552 15.50 -20.71 -55.67
C SER A 552 14.86 -19.73 -56.65
N TYR A 553 14.38 -18.61 -56.13
CA TYR A 553 13.80 -17.49 -56.86
C TYR A 553 14.59 -16.20 -56.63
N GLN A 554 14.46 -15.24 -57.55
CA GLN A 554 15.12 -13.93 -57.44
C GLN A 554 14.76 -13.22 -56.15
N TRP A 555 13.50 -13.31 -55.71
CA TRP A 555 13.05 -12.87 -54.40
C TRP A 555 12.29 -13.99 -53.71
N GLN A 556 12.74 -14.35 -52.51
CA GLN A 556 12.16 -15.39 -51.67
C GLN A 556 12.45 -15.13 -50.20
N ALA A 557 11.59 -15.64 -49.33
CA ALA A 557 11.76 -15.65 -47.90
C ALA A 557 11.09 -16.89 -47.28
N SER A 558 11.62 -17.34 -46.16
CA SER A 558 11.06 -18.41 -45.34
C SER A 558 10.96 -17.94 -43.89
N GLU A 559 9.85 -18.28 -43.23
CA GLU A 559 9.46 -17.73 -41.92
C GLU A 559 9.46 -16.20 -41.93
N GLN A 560 8.94 -15.60 -43.03
CA GLN A 560 8.94 -14.16 -43.21
C GLN A 560 8.04 -13.50 -42.18
N THR A 561 8.64 -12.68 -41.31
CA THR A 561 7.90 -11.97 -40.28
C THR A 561 7.39 -10.63 -40.82
N ILE A 562 6.09 -10.37 -40.63
CA ILE A 562 5.43 -9.10 -40.98
C ILE A 562 4.70 -8.57 -39.75
N ARG A 563 4.80 -7.27 -39.48
CA ARG A 563 4.04 -6.61 -38.42
C ARG A 563 2.94 -5.75 -38.99
N ARG A 564 1.75 -5.84 -38.39
CA ARG A 564 0.57 -5.06 -38.74
C ARG A 564 -0.02 -4.43 -37.49
N MET A 565 -0.50 -3.20 -37.61
CA MET A 565 -1.28 -2.54 -36.55
C MET A 565 -2.78 -2.83 -36.75
N ILE A 566 -3.47 -3.33 -35.71
CA ILE A 566 -4.92 -3.51 -35.69
C ILE A 566 -5.46 -2.97 -34.38
N GLY A 567 -6.42 -2.04 -34.43
CA GLY A 567 -7.06 -1.50 -33.21
C GLY A 567 -6.09 -0.84 -32.22
N GLY A 568 -4.96 -0.31 -32.69
CA GLY A 568 -3.92 0.28 -31.83
C GLY A 568 -2.94 -0.71 -31.20
N GLN A 569 -3.01 -2.01 -31.54
CA GLN A 569 -2.06 -3.03 -31.12
C GLN A 569 -1.26 -3.61 -32.29
N TRP A 570 0.03 -3.88 -32.05
CA TRP A 570 0.91 -4.55 -32.99
C TRP A 570 0.66 -6.07 -32.99
N GLN A 571 0.33 -6.63 -34.16
CA GLN A 571 0.26 -8.06 -34.41
C GLN A 571 1.44 -8.49 -35.27
N THR A 572 2.10 -9.59 -34.87
CA THR A 572 3.17 -10.24 -35.66
C THR A 572 2.59 -11.43 -36.41
N LEU A 573 2.83 -11.48 -37.71
CA LEU A 573 2.45 -12.59 -38.61
C LEU A 573 3.73 -13.24 -39.13
N ILE A 574 3.72 -14.56 -39.26
CA ILE A 574 4.86 -15.33 -39.78
C ILE A 574 4.35 -16.17 -40.95
N LEU A 575 4.96 -15.95 -42.12
CA LEU A 575 4.60 -16.61 -43.38
C LEU A 575 5.65 -17.69 -43.67
N ASP A 576 5.23 -18.95 -43.72
CA ASP A 576 6.13 -20.10 -43.84
C ASP A 576 7.06 -19.98 -45.07
N ARG A 577 6.49 -19.68 -46.24
CA ARG A 577 7.23 -19.51 -47.49
C ARG A 577 6.58 -18.44 -48.37
N VAL A 578 7.41 -17.50 -48.85
CA VAL A 578 7.00 -16.46 -49.78
C VAL A 578 8.03 -16.32 -50.90
N PHE A 579 7.61 -16.25 -52.15
CA PHE A 579 8.52 -16.07 -53.30
C PHE A 579 7.81 -15.45 -54.50
N ILE A 580 8.57 -14.87 -55.42
CA ILE A 580 8.05 -14.34 -56.69
C ILE A 580 8.42 -15.30 -57.83
N ASP A 581 7.40 -15.76 -58.55
CA ASP A 581 7.53 -16.58 -59.76
C ASP A 581 6.59 -16.04 -60.85
N GLN A 582 7.10 -15.83 -62.06
CA GLN A 582 6.35 -15.31 -63.22
C GLN A 582 5.48 -14.08 -62.90
N ASP A 583 6.07 -13.03 -62.30
CA ASP A 583 5.41 -11.78 -61.90
C ASP A 583 4.23 -11.95 -60.92
N ARG A 584 4.21 -13.05 -60.16
CA ARG A 584 3.23 -13.33 -59.10
C ARG A 584 3.93 -13.66 -57.79
N CYS A 585 3.48 -13.04 -56.70
CA CYS A 585 3.95 -13.36 -55.36
C CYS A 585 3.14 -14.50 -54.77
N TRP A 586 3.80 -15.59 -54.40
CA TRP A 586 3.19 -16.76 -53.79
C TRP A 586 3.41 -16.75 -52.29
N ILE A 587 2.34 -16.89 -51.51
CA ILE A 587 2.38 -17.20 -50.07
C ILE A 587 1.94 -18.66 -49.91
N VAL A 588 2.85 -19.53 -49.47
CA VAL A 588 2.59 -20.94 -49.26
C VAL A 588 2.72 -21.28 -47.78
N ASP A 589 1.66 -21.85 -47.20
CA ASP A 589 1.62 -22.33 -45.81
C ASP A 589 1.57 -23.86 -45.80
N TYR A 590 2.43 -24.49 -44.99
CA TYR A 590 2.59 -25.95 -44.99
C TYR A 590 1.65 -26.62 -43.97
N LYS A 591 0.93 -27.67 -44.40
CA LYS A 591 -0.03 -28.40 -43.57
C LYS A 591 0.32 -29.88 -43.43
N THR A 592 0.76 -30.28 -42.23
CA THR A 592 1.15 -31.66 -41.89
C THR A 592 -0.03 -32.62 -41.62
N ALA A 593 -1.26 -32.13 -41.74
CA ALA A 593 -2.47 -32.92 -41.57
C ALA A 593 -2.71 -33.87 -42.76
N GLN A 594 -3.22 -35.07 -42.46
CA GLN A 594 -3.55 -36.09 -43.45
C GLN A 594 -5.07 -36.39 -43.45
N ALA A 595 -5.61 -36.72 -44.61
CA ALA A 595 -7.05 -36.98 -44.76
C ALA A 595 -7.37 -38.38 -44.24
N LYS A 596 -8.30 -38.47 -43.28
CA LYS A 596 -8.90 -39.73 -42.83
C LYS A 596 -10.22 -39.93 -43.56
N GLY A 597 -10.18 -40.34 -44.84
CA GLY A 597 -11.37 -40.56 -45.67
C GLY A 597 -11.34 -39.84 -47.02
N ASN A 598 -12.46 -39.24 -47.42
CA ASN A 598 -12.58 -38.57 -48.73
C ASN A 598 -11.65 -37.34 -48.81
N LYS A 599 -10.65 -37.41 -49.70
CA LYS A 599 -9.63 -36.38 -49.89
C LYS A 599 -10.20 -35.03 -50.32
N GLN A 600 -11.20 -35.01 -51.21
CA GLN A 600 -11.76 -33.76 -51.72
C GLN A 600 -12.47 -33.00 -50.59
N ARG A 601 -13.33 -33.69 -49.84
CA ARG A 601 -14.01 -33.12 -48.68
C ARG A 601 -13.02 -32.59 -47.63
N PHE A 602 -11.93 -33.32 -47.38
CA PHE A 602 -10.87 -32.86 -46.49
C PHE A 602 -10.24 -31.55 -46.99
N PHE A 603 -9.87 -31.45 -48.27
CA PHE A 603 -9.28 -30.22 -48.80
C PHE A 603 -10.24 -29.04 -48.78
N ASP A 604 -11.53 -29.26 -49.06
CA ASP A 604 -12.56 -28.22 -48.97
C ASP A 604 -12.71 -27.70 -47.53
N GLU A 605 -12.75 -28.61 -46.54
CA GLU A 605 -12.79 -28.27 -45.11
C GLU A 605 -11.53 -27.51 -44.66
N GLN A 606 -10.34 -27.88 -45.16
CA GLN A 606 -9.10 -27.15 -44.88
C GLN A 606 -9.08 -25.78 -45.57
N ALA A 607 -9.60 -25.68 -46.79
CA ALA A 607 -9.74 -24.41 -47.51
C ALA A 607 -10.55 -23.42 -46.67
N ASP A 608 -11.74 -23.83 -46.22
CA ASP A 608 -12.61 -23.02 -45.39
C ASP A 608 -11.96 -22.64 -44.05
N ARG A 609 -11.28 -23.60 -43.41
CA ARG A 609 -10.60 -23.37 -42.11
C ARG A 609 -9.50 -22.30 -42.19
N TYR A 610 -8.73 -22.25 -43.27
CA TYR A 610 -7.57 -21.36 -43.38
C TYR A 610 -7.80 -20.16 -44.29
N ARG A 611 -8.93 -20.05 -45.01
CA ARG A 611 -9.24 -18.95 -45.93
C ARG A 611 -9.05 -17.57 -45.28
N THR A 612 -9.63 -17.37 -44.10
CA THR A 612 -9.52 -16.09 -43.37
C THR A 612 -8.07 -15.78 -42.98
N LYS A 613 -7.31 -16.78 -42.53
CA LYS A 613 -5.88 -16.62 -42.16
C LYS A 613 -5.07 -16.20 -43.38
N MET A 614 -5.24 -16.89 -44.50
CA MET A 614 -4.48 -16.63 -45.72
C MET A 614 -4.84 -15.25 -46.33
N ARG A 615 -6.11 -14.83 -46.25
CA ARG A 615 -6.52 -13.46 -46.64
C ARG A 615 -5.85 -12.39 -45.78
N ILE A 616 -5.65 -12.63 -44.48
CA ILE A 616 -4.90 -11.73 -43.60
C ILE A 616 -3.43 -11.64 -44.02
N TYR A 617 -2.80 -12.78 -44.37
CA TYR A 617 -1.42 -12.81 -44.86
C TYR A 617 -1.28 -12.03 -46.17
N GLN A 618 -2.19 -12.25 -47.11
CA GLN A 618 -2.26 -11.54 -48.39
C GLN A 618 -2.37 -10.02 -48.17
N GLN A 619 -3.32 -9.57 -47.34
CA GLN A 619 -3.52 -8.15 -47.03
C GLN A 619 -2.32 -7.53 -46.33
N ALA A 620 -1.70 -8.25 -45.39
CA ALA A 620 -0.55 -7.76 -44.65
C ALA A 620 0.68 -7.61 -45.55
N LEU A 621 0.91 -8.54 -46.48
CA LEU A 621 1.99 -8.45 -47.45
C LEU A 621 1.71 -7.39 -48.52
N HIS A 622 0.47 -7.25 -48.99
CA HIS A 622 0.09 -6.17 -49.90
C HIS A 622 0.36 -4.79 -49.27
N ALA A 623 0.07 -4.63 -47.97
CA ALA A 623 0.32 -3.39 -47.24
C ALA A 623 1.82 -3.03 -47.10
N THR A 624 2.75 -3.95 -47.37
CA THR A 624 4.19 -3.62 -47.41
C THR A 624 4.64 -2.97 -48.72
N GLY A 625 3.73 -2.80 -49.69
CA GLY A 625 4.01 -2.17 -50.99
C GLY A 625 4.38 -3.14 -52.11
N VAL A 626 4.03 -4.43 -51.99
CA VAL A 626 4.19 -5.42 -53.07
C VAL A 626 3.17 -5.13 -54.18
N GLU A 627 3.64 -4.83 -55.39
CA GLU A 627 2.80 -4.42 -56.53
C GLU A 627 2.34 -5.57 -57.43
N CYS A 628 2.96 -6.76 -57.32
CA CYS A 628 2.56 -7.92 -58.10
C CYS A 628 1.36 -8.66 -57.48
N ALA A 629 0.63 -9.43 -58.29
CA ALA A 629 -0.52 -10.20 -57.82
C ALA A 629 -0.09 -11.21 -56.74
N ILE A 630 -0.81 -11.27 -55.61
CA ILE A 630 -0.46 -12.13 -54.48
C ILE A 630 -1.40 -13.33 -54.42
N THR A 631 -0.87 -14.53 -54.62
CA THR A 631 -1.64 -15.78 -54.55
C THR A 631 -1.29 -16.55 -53.29
N THR A 632 -2.33 -17.02 -52.59
CA THR A 632 -2.18 -17.82 -51.38
C THR A 632 -2.47 -19.29 -51.65
N ALA A 633 -1.66 -20.17 -51.08
CA ALA A 633 -1.82 -21.60 -51.25
C ALA A 633 -1.48 -22.37 -49.96
N LEU A 634 -2.09 -23.54 -49.81
CA LEU A 634 -1.79 -24.51 -48.76
C LEU A 634 -1.12 -25.72 -49.38
N TYR A 635 0.06 -26.08 -48.89
CA TYR A 635 0.75 -27.29 -49.35
C TYR A 635 0.59 -28.43 -48.34
N PHE A 636 0.05 -29.56 -48.79
CA PHE A 636 -0.16 -30.76 -48.01
C PHE A 636 0.88 -31.83 -48.36
N PRO A 637 2.06 -31.86 -47.71
CA PRO A 637 3.13 -32.81 -48.01
C PRO A 637 2.70 -34.29 -47.88
N ALA A 638 1.76 -34.61 -47.00
CA ALA A 638 1.23 -35.98 -46.85
C ALA A 638 0.50 -36.48 -48.12
N HIS A 639 -0.05 -35.57 -48.92
CA HIS A 639 -0.78 -35.87 -50.15
C HIS A 639 -0.09 -35.35 -51.41
N GLN A 640 1.09 -34.72 -51.26
CA GLN A 640 1.83 -34.08 -52.36
C GLN A 640 0.96 -33.12 -53.18
N TYR A 641 0.04 -32.42 -52.49
CA TYR A 641 -1.00 -31.61 -53.12
C TYR A 641 -0.87 -30.14 -52.72
N LEU A 642 -0.94 -29.26 -53.72
CA LEU A 642 -0.98 -27.81 -53.54
C LEU A 642 -2.39 -27.31 -53.81
N LEU A 643 -3.05 -26.82 -52.76
CA LEU A 643 -4.35 -26.20 -52.85
C LEU A 643 -4.18 -24.69 -53.00
N VAL A 644 -4.50 -24.16 -54.17
CA VAL A 644 -4.55 -22.71 -54.40
C VAL A 644 -5.89 -22.18 -53.88
N LEU A 645 -5.87 -21.11 -53.10
CA LEU A 645 -7.07 -20.47 -52.58
C LEU A 645 -7.41 -19.29 -53.52
N ASP A 646 -8.46 -19.45 -54.31
CA ASP A 646 -8.86 -18.45 -55.32
C ASP A 646 -9.26 -17.11 -54.70
N GLU A 647 -8.95 -16.02 -55.42
CA GLU A 647 -9.36 -14.66 -55.10
C GLU A 647 -10.85 -14.49 -55.39
N THR A 648 -11.69 -14.51 -54.35
CA THR A 648 -13.07 -13.99 -54.41
C THR A 648 -13.25 -12.80 -53.48
#